data_AF-A0A511J8W6-F1
#
_entry.id   AF-A0A511J8W6-F1
#
_cell.length_a   1.000
_cell.length_b   1.000
_cell.length_c   1.000
_cell.angle_alpha   90.00
_cell.angle_beta   90.00
_cell.angle_gamma   90.00
#
_symmetry.space_group_name_H-M   'P 1'
#
loop_
_entity.id
_entity.type
_entity.pdbx_description
1 polymer ?
#
loop_
_entity_poly.entity_id
_entity_poly.type
_entity_poly.pdbx_seq_one_letter_code
_entity_poly.pdbx_strand_id
1 'polypeptide(L)'
;MRLPRIVALVATTTVVLGALAAPAGADDADLPDRPSPQPSAQLGAQARGLLAAGSTAEDLAAAMDVPVAGIQYASTMGSDPEAFAIVTADDLTIPTGPTDPTDPEGPVPTLAAASFFDSDWGGFPSSGDTFLVMSTGRAADALPRNSSIGAASSVLDGLDNDQGNDLARLHLELTVPTGARCLAFDVAFLSNEFPEYVGSQYNDVFTAQIGDGALSIAPDGRTVVAPSNFARDWAGNPLSINTAFGMSRHPGSSYDGSTGKMRATTPIGLGADEVDLYLSIQDLGDSVLDSAAFIDGFYWSSDPFCLFGVQLDSDRDGLLDDWETDGYTADDGTFVDLPAMGADPAVPDVFVESDYMVTYNSLGQTIESHRPKDSAIALVVQAFYDAGVHLHVDLGPNSPLQYGDQATWGALSAAGPLVETRNLGTGSYDWSQFEEIKKGHFKAARRAVFHYNLWAHSLSTDLDTTSGMSRGIGASDFIVSLGEWGASGQTELAQAGTFMHELGHNLGLHHGGDDEAQYKPNYQSVMNYTYQTKGLVSDVRGKEEPYVDYSHWALPDLDEADLDETAGIGSSLAWVRAEWCGSRNRLMNGAIDWDCDDDTSSTSLRRDVTGDKSIDVLHGHDDWASLVFDGGLVGDAGSLAELPTFIDASDEMTLEEHQRYETPEQQTAPTVFVDGPLQLTNTVAVRGAGADVVVQGDVRCNSDAVVEGDLVASGSVTLTNRCTVLGDVVAGGAVELTAAARIGGDVTTPGTLRFQSSARIRGTATVGAFVSIDARTVAALVASGALGGVTVAPGTAPVVQRPAAVPGDPAAWTGQALTWREWLNRTAAANGAPSWSAGLSAAPGCTMAPWSSSVNGATVAVAEATVVDARAAGSGCSRVTLQQMTVALSGDLVVIADDAAFVNGLTVRSADGAPHAFTVVVPGAAGACTGGGVAVPNGLTTVGPVVTSLVAPGRIQLNGGVDLTGTVTGGCLAATGSVTIRSVS
;
A
#
# COMPACT_ATOMS: atom_id res chain seq x y z
N MET A 1 -24.07 -15.60 -6.11
CA MET A 1 -23.32 -16.58 -5.31
C MET A 1 -22.34 -17.24 -6.27
N ARG A 2 -21.04 -16.93 -6.18
CA ARG A 2 -20.03 -17.70 -6.92
C ARG A 2 -20.07 -19.12 -6.37
N LEU A 3 -20.13 -20.14 -7.22
CA LEU A 3 -20.15 -21.52 -6.74
C LEU A 3 -18.83 -21.75 -5.96
N PRO A 4 -18.86 -22.18 -4.68
CA PRO A 4 -17.63 -22.47 -3.96
C PRO A 4 -16.86 -23.57 -4.71
N ARG A 5 -15.52 -23.57 -4.56
CA ARG A 5 -14.55 -24.53 -5.12
C ARG A 5 -15.23 -25.81 -5.61
N ILE A 6 -15.12 -26.11 -6.90
CA ILE A 6 -15.48 -27.44 -7.42
C ILE A 6 -14.52 -28.45 -6.80
N VAL A 7 -14.84 -28.93 -5.60
CA VAL A 7 -14.16 -30.07 -5.00
C VAL A 7 -14.70 -31.28 -5.72
N ALA A 8 -14.01 -31.71 -6.78
CA ALA A 8 -14.23 -33.04 -7.31
C ALA A 8 -13.90 -34.04 -6.20
N LEU A 9 -14.93 -34.56 -5.54
CA LEU A 9 -14.78 -35.72 -4.67
C LEU A 9 -14.56 -36.93 -5.59
N VAL A 10 -13.33 -37.10 -6.08
CA VAL A 10 -12.93 -38.33 -6.75
C VAL A 10 -12.93 -39.40 -5.66
N ALA A 11 -14.06 -40.09 -5.50
CA ALA A 11 -14.12 -41.30 -4.71
C ALA A 11 -13.26 -42.35 -5.41
N THR A 12 -11.97 -42.37 -5.09
CA THR A 12 -11.06 -43.44 -5.49
C THR A 12 -11.70 -44.76 -5.06
N THR A 13 -12.09 -45.56 -6.04
CA THR A 13 -12.81 -46.81 -5.81
C THR A 13 -11.91 -47.76 -5.04
N THR A 14 -12.37 -48.18 -3.86
CA THR A 14 -11.78 -49.22 -3.02
C THR A 14 -11.51 -50.48 -3.85
N VAL A 15 -10.23 -50.86 -4.00
CA VAL A 15 -9.85 -52.17 -4.54
C VAL A 15 -10.29 -53.26 -3.55
N VAL A 16 -11.31 -54.02 -3.92
CA VAL A 16 -11.61 -55.33 -3.34
C VAL A 16 -10.59 -56.32 -3.88
N LEU A 17 -9.47 -56.51 -3.18
CA LEU A 17 -8.58 -57.65 -3.41
C LEU A 17 -9.19 -58.90 -2.76
N GLY A 18 -9.85 -59.70 -3.59
CA GLY A 18 -10.29 -61.06 -3.26
C GLY A 18 -9.09 -61.98 -3.03
N ALA A 19 -9.23 -62.82 -2.00
CA ALA A 19 -8.25 -63.78 -1.49
C ALA A 19 -7.55 -64.66 -2.54
N LEU A 20 -6.23 -64.74 -2.45
CA LEU A 20 -5.44 -65.93 -2.82
C LEU A 20 -4.55 -66.31 -1.63
N ALA A 21 -4.65 -67.57 -1.24
CA ALA A 21 -4.15 -68.14 -0.01
C ALA A 21 -2.69 -68.63 -0.08
N ALA A 22 -2.08 -68.67 1.13
CA ALA A 22 -1.06 -69.61 1.64
C ALA A 22 0.42 -69.15 1.67
N PRO A 23 1.28 -69.68 2.59
CA PRO A 23 1.00 -70.18 3.95
C PRO A 23 1.99 -69.69 5.06
N ALA A 24 1.46 -69.69 6.29
CA ALA A 24 2.05 -70.06 7.59
C ALA A 24 3.54 -69.75 7.95
N GLY A 25 3.71 -69.08 9.10
CA GLY A 25 4.84 -69.32 10.00
C GLY A 25 5.00 -68.32 11.16
N ALA A 26 4.51 -68.70 12.35
CA ALA A 26 5.01 -68.40 13.72
C ALA A 26 5.20 -66.91 14.15
N ASP A 27 4.85 -66.42 15.34
CA ASP A 27 4.33 -66.98 16.59
C ASP A 27 3.76 -65.81 17.44
N ASP A 28 2.74 -66.14 18.25
CA ASP A 28 2.38 -65.62 19.58
C ASP A 28 2.22 -64.11 19.91
N ALA A 29 0.96 -63.76 20.19
CA ALA A 29 0.42 -63.53 21.54
C ALA A 29 -0.19 -62.13 21.86
N ASP A 30 -1.39 -62.23 22.43
CA ASP A 30 -2.21 -61.29 23.22
C ASP A 30 -3.30 -60.40 22.56
N LEU A 31 -4.53 -60.62 23.08
CA LEU A 31 -5.88 -60.11 22.78
C LEU A 31 -6.14 -58.69 23.38
N PRO A 32 -7.33 -58.00 23.25
CA PRO A 32 -8.65 -58.41 22.74
C PRO A 32 -9.46 -57.38 21.87
N ASP A 33 -10.56 -57.88 21.27
CA ASP A 33 -11.79 -57.24 20.78
C ASP A 33 -11.77 -55.86 20.07
N ARG A 34 -11.92 -55.89 18.73
CA ARG A 34 -12.56 -54.82 17.95
C ARG A 34 -13.86 -55.34 17.31
N PRO A 35 -14.94 -54.54 17.22
CA PRO A 35 -16.19 -54.98 16.63
C PRO A 35 -16.03 -55.20 15.12
N SER A 36 -16.70 -56.23 14.61
CA SER A 36 -16.83 -56.53 13.18
C SER A 36 -17.40 -55.34 12.40
N PRO A 37 -16.85 -54.97 11.22
CA PRO A 37 -17.39 -53.88 10.41
C PRO A 37 -18.80 -54.22 9.90
N GLN A 38 -19.73 -53.28 10.08
CA GLN A 38 -21.07 -53.37 9.52
C GLN A 38 -21.05 -53.13 7.99
N PRO A 39 -22.01 -53.69 7.23
CA PRO A 39 -22.07 -53.53 5.77
C PRO A 39 -22.26 -52.06 5.36
N SER A 40 -21.49 -51.64 4.36
CA SER A 40 -21.39 -50.28 3.79
C SER A 40 -22.70 -49.66 3.28
N ALA A 41 -23.78 -50.43 3.16
CA ALA A 41 -25.10 -49.90 2.78
C ALA A 41 -25.83 -49.14 3.92
N GLN A 42 -25.43 -49.31 5.19
CA GLN A 42 -26.05 -48.60 6.32
C GLN A 42 -25.40 -47.25 6.64
N LEU A 43 -24.15 -47.01 6.23
CA LEU A 43 -23.42 -45.75 6.44
C LEU A 43 -23.97 -44.60 5.59
N GLY A 44 -24.31 -44.86 4.32
CA GLY A 44 -24.93 -43.86 3.44
C GLY A 44 -26.33 -43.43 3.88
N ALA A 45 -27.07 -44.29 4.58
CA ALA A 45 -28.39 -43.98 5.13
C ALA A 45 -28.31 -43.18 6.45
N GLN A 46 -27.26 -43.36 7.25
CA GLN A 46 -27.05 -42.59 8.49
C GLN A 46 -26.56 -41.17 8.21
N ALA A 47 -25.66 -40.98 7.23
CA ALA A 47 -25.21 -39.65 6.81
C ALA A 47 -26.37 -38.78 6.28
N ARG A 48 -27.28 -39.37 5.49
CA ARG A 48 -28.53 -38.71 5.03
C ARG A 48 -29.50 -38.38 6.16
N GLY A 49 -29.45 -39.11 7.28
CA GLY A 49 -30.31 -38.86 8.44
C GLY A 49 -29.79 -37.74 9.38
N LEU A 50 -28.48 -37.51 9.43
CA LEU A 50 -27.86 -36.50 10.29
C LEU A 50 -27.81 -35.09 9.67
N LEU A 51 -27.75 -35.00 8.33
CA LEU A 51 -27.88 -33.74 7.58
C LEU A 51 -29.26 -33.10 7.73
N ALA A 52 -30.31 -33.89 7.94
CA ALA A 52 -31.66 -33.40 8.19
C ALA A 52 -31.89 -32.86 9.62
N ALA A 53 -30.88 -32.87 10.50
CA ALA A 53 -31.03 -32.57 11.93
C ALA A 53 -30.16 -31.41 12.47
N GLY A 54 -29.38 -30.72 11.64
CA GLY A 54 -28.61 -29.53 12.04
C GLY A 54 -27.49 -29.80 13.07
N SER A 55 -26.72 -30.87 12.90
CA SER A 55 -25.63 -31.26 13.81
C SER A 55 -24.29 -30.57 13.47
N THR A 56 -23.38 -30.49 14.46
CA THR A 56 -22.13 -29.73 14.39
C THR A 56 -20.97 -30.53 13.77
N ALA A 57 -19.90 -29.86 13.32
CA ALA A 57 -18.72 -30.51 12.73
C ALA A 57 -18.01 -31.49 13.70
N GLU A 58 -18.11 -31.27 15.01
CA GLU A 58 -17.57 -32.16 16.04
C GLU A 58 -18.33 -33.49 16.13
N ASP A 59 -19.64 -33.48 15.85
CA ASP A 59 -20.47 -34.70 15.79
C ASP A 59 -20.15 -35.55 14.56
N LEU A 60 -19.76 -34.91 13.44
CA LEU A 60 -19.36 -35.58 12.20
C LEU A 60 -17.99 -36.26 12.34
N ALA A 61 -17.03 -35.59 12.99
CA ALA A 61 -15.70 -36.13 13.25
C ALA A 61 -15.72 -37.34 14.18
N ALA A 62 -16.62 -37.34 15.19
CA ALA A 62 -16.82 -38.46 16.10
C ALA A 62 -17.48 -39.69 15.44
N ALA A 63 -18.29 -39.48 14.38
CA ALA A 63 -18.93 -40.57 13.64
C ALA A 63 -18.01 -41.25 12.60
N MET A 64 -16.94 -40.56 12.18
CA MET A 64 -16.03 -41.01 11.11
C MET A 64 -14.65 -41.50 11.63
N ASP A 65 -14.37 -41.37 12.93
CA ASP A 65 -13.14 -41.85 13.60
C ASP A 65 -11.83 -41.36 12.94
N VAL A 66 -11.74 -40.05 12.63
CA VAL A 66 -10.56 -39.39 12.02
C VAL A 66 -9.92 -38.39 13.00
N PRO A 67 -8.58 -38.34 13.18
CA PRO A 67 -7.93 -37.42 14.12
C PRO A 67 -7.86 -35.97 13.61
N VAL A 68 -8.14 -35.01 14.52
CA VAL A 68 -8.34 -33.57 14.28
C VAL A 68 -7.02 -32.77 14.20
N ALA A 69 -6.10 -33.16 13.32
CA ALA A 69 -4.90 -32.36 13.05
C ALA A 69 -4.65 -32.32 11.55
N GLY A 70 -5.16 -31.28 10.88
CA GLY A 70 -5.05 -31.10 9.43
C GLY A 70 -6.17 -30.30 8.75
N ILE A 71 -7.07 -29.67 9.50
CA ILE A 71 -8.08 -28.75 8.94
C ILE A 71 -7.92 -27.41 9.64
N GLN A 72 -7.22 -26.47 9.01
CA GLN A 72 -7.21 -25.07 9.37
C GLN A 72 -7.53 -24.26 8.11
N TYR A 73 -8.43 -23.27 8.29
CA TYR A 73 -9.08 -22.40 7.30
C TYR A 73 -10.35 -22.92 6.61
N ALA A 74 -11.41 -23.00 7.40
CA ALA A 74 -12.79 -22.72 6.96
C ALA A 74 -13.68 -22.52 8.21
N SER A 75 -13.43 -21.48 9.00
CA SER A 75 -14.33 -21.15 10.12
C SER A 75 -14.36 -19.65 10.38
N THR A 76 -15.07 -18.93 9.53
CA THR A 76 -15.78 -17.68 9.82
C THR A 76 -16.69 -17.38 8.62
N MET A 77 -17.90 -17.96 8.61
CA MET A 77 -18.99 -17.37 7.84
C MET A 77 -20.24 -17.33 8.72
N GLY A 78 -20.80 -16.13 8.78
CA GLY A 78 -22.07 -15.83 9.41
C GLY A 78 -23.24 -16.56 8.73
N SER A 79 -24.38 -16.45 9.38
CA SER A 79 -25.63 -17.17 9.14
C SER A 79 -26.30 -16.88 7.79
N ASP A 80 -26.13 -17.75 6.78
CA ASP A 80 -27.20 -18.44 6.01
C ASP A 80 -26.56 -19.40 4.97
N PRO A 81 -26.82 -20.74 4.95
CA PRO A 81 -26.01 -21.68 4.18
C PRO A 81 -26.80 -22.40 3.07
N GLU A 82 -27.08 -21.84 1.89
CA GLU A 82 -27.66 -22.65 0.78
C GLU A 82 -27.18 -22.24 -0.63
N ALA A 83 -26.09 -22.87 -1.09
CA ALA A 83 -25.93 -23.41 -2.45
C ALA A 83 -24.82 -24.48 -2.42
N PHE A 84 -25.21 -25.76 -2.33
CA PHE A 84 -24.28 -26.87 -2.51
C PHE A 84 -24.34 -27.30 -3.98
N ALA A 85 -23.24 -27.20 -4.72
CA ALA A 85 -23.09 -27.96 -5.96
C ALA A 85 -22.83 -29.43 -5.57
N ILE A 86 -23.75 -30.33 -5.89
CA ILE A 86 -23.50 -31.77 -5.76
C ILE A 86 -22.97 -32.22 -7.12
N VAL A 87 -21.67 -32.51 -7.21
CA VAL A 87 -21.08 -33.12 -8.40
C VAL A 87 -21.42 -34.62 -8.38
N THR A 88 -22.47 -35.02 -9.10
CA THR A 88 -22.72 -36.43 -9.43
C THR A 88 -21.88 -36.78 -10.67
N ALA A 89 -20.66 -37.27 -10.45
CA ALA A 89 -19.82 -37.80 -11.50
C ALA A 89 -20.38 -39.16 -12.00
N ASP A 90 -21.52 -39.15 -12.66
CA ASP A 90 -22.08 -40.38 -13.27
C ASP A 90 -21.33 -40.78 -14.55
N ASP A 91 -20.54 -39.87 -15.17
CA ASP A 91 -19.84 -40.15 -16.45
C ASP A 91 -18.35 -39.73 -16.53
N LEU A 92 -17.69 -39.31 -15.44
CA LEU A 92 -16.22 -39.13 -15.46
C LEU A 92 -15.54 -40.51 -15.38
N THR A 93 -15.61 -41.29 -16.46
CA THR A 93 -14.91 -42.57 -16.57
C THR A 93 -13.41 -42.29 -16.71
N ILE A 94 -12.70 -42.26 -15.58
CA ILE A 94 -11.23 -42.29 -15.55
C ILE A 94 -10.81 -43.70 -16.01
N PRO A 95 -10.18 -43.88 -17.19
CA PRO A 95 -9.74 -45.19 -17.62
C PRO A 95 -8.59 -45.65 -16.72
N THR A 96 -8.84 -46.59 -15.81
CA THR A 96 -7.75 -47.30 -15.14
C THR A 96 -7.14 -48.28 -16.13
N GLY A 97 -6.08 -47.87 -16.83
CA GLY A 97 -5.29 -48.78 -17.65
C GLY A 97 -4.71 -49.93 -16.82
N PRO A 98 -4.48 -51.12 -17.41
CA PRO A 98 -3.90 -52.25 -16.70
C PRO A 98 -2.48 -51.90 -16.20
N THR A 99 -2.22 -52.13 -14.92
CA THR A 99 -0.90 -51.99 -14.31
C THR A 99 0.11 -52.91 -15.02
N ASP A 100 1.17 -52.33 -15.58
CA ASP A 100 2.35 -53.09 -16.00
C ASP A 100 3.00 -53.71 -14.76
N PRO A 101 3.09 -55.05 -14.63
CA PRO A 101 3.68 -55.68 -13.45
C PRO A 101 5.21 -55.53 -13.35
N THR A 102 5.87 -54.81 -14.27
CA THR A 102 7.34 -54.81 -14.41
C THR A 102 8.07 -53.53 -14.01
N ASP A 103 7.38 -52.47 -13.56
CA ASP A 103 8.00 -51.23 -13.08
C ASP A 103 7.55 -50.83 -11.66
N PRO A 104 8.40 -51.00 -10.62
CA PRO A 104 8.05 -50.73 -9.23
C PRO A 104 8.49 -49.36 -8.67
N GLU A 105 9.03 -48.43 -9.47
CA GLU A 105 9.43 -47.09 -8.97
C GLU A 105 8.85 -45.92 -9.78
N GLY A 106 7.64 -45.50 -9.43
CA GLY A 106 7.06 -44.20 -9.77
C GLY A 106 5.52 -44.22 -9.88
N PRO A 107 4.76 -43.32 -9.22
CA PRO A 107 3.35 -43.16 -9.52
C PRO A 107 3.23 -42.56 -10.93
N VAL A 108 2.78 -43.34 -11.91
CA VAL A 108 2.37 -42.80 -13.21
C VAL A 108 1.13 -41.93 -12.96
N PRO A 109 1.12 -40.63 -13.32
CA PRO A 109 -0.09 -39.82 -13.20
C PRO A 109 -1.16 -40.43 -14.10
N THR A 110 -2.31 -40.76 -13.52
CA THR A 110 -3.49 -41.28 -14.24
C THR A 110 -3.85 -40.36 -15.42
N LEU A 111 -4.16 -40.94 -16.58
CA LEU A 111 -4.66 -40.25 -17.78
C LEU A 111 -6.02 -39.59 -17.46
N ALA A 112 -6.00 -38.38 -16.90
CA ALA A 112 -7.20 -37.64 -16.55
C ALA A 112 -7.56 -36.65 -17.66
N ALA A 113 -8.78 -36.79 -18.20
CA ALA A 113 -9.37 -35.87 -19.18
C ALA A 113 -9.83 -34.54 -18.56
N ALA A 114 -9.74 -34.40 -17.23
CA ALA A 114 -10.03 -33.17 -16.51
C ALA A 114 -9.09 -33.00 -15.30
N SER A 115 -8.70 -31.76 -15.00
CA SER A 115 -7.87 -31.41 -13.83
C SER A 115 -8.11 -29.97 -13.38
N PHE A 116 -7.68 -29.65 -12.15
CA PHE A 116 -7.64 -28.28 -11.64
C PHE A 116 -6.22 -27.75 -11.65
N PHE A 117 -6.06 -26.48 -11.97
CA PHE A 117 -4.79 -25.78 -11.99
C PHE A 117 -4.87 -24.49 -11.21
N ASP A 118 -3.72 -24.05 -10.69
CA ASP A 118 -3.54 -22.88 -9.83
C ASP A 118 -2.59 -21.82 -10.42
N SER A 119 -2.06 -22.06 -11.61
CA SER A 119 -1.13 -21.16 -12.28
C SER A 119 -1.84 -20.26 -13.29
N ASP A 120 -1.51 -18.98 -13.33
CA ASP A 120 -2.09 -18.05 -14.31
C ASP A 120 -1.81 -18.49 -15.76
N TRP A 121 -2.89 -18.63 -16.52
CA TRP A 121 -2.85 -18.84 -17.96
C TRP A 121 -4.01 -18.12 -18.65
N GLY A 122 -3.69 -17.14 -19.49
CA GLY A 122 -4.64 -16.60 -20.46
C GLY A 122 -5.86 -15.90 -19.84
N GLY A 123 -5.75 -15.38 -18.62
CA GLY A 123 -6.86 -14.81 -17.85
C GLY A 123 -7.59 -15.81 -16.94
N PHE A 124 -6.96 -16.95 -16.64
CA PHE A 124 -7.44 -17.95 -15.68
C PHE A 124 -6.36 -18.20 -14.60
N PRO A 125 -6.72 -18.36 -13.32
CA PRO A 125 -8.08 -18.35 -12.79
C PRO A 125 -8.73 -16.95 -12.90
N SER A 126 -9.99 -16.90 -13.34
CA SER A 126 -10.79 -15.67 -13.37
C SER A 126 -11.49 -15.42 -12.03
N SER A 127 -11.50 -16.41 -11.14
CA SER A 127 -12.03 -16.27 -9.80
C SER A 127 -11.36 -17.22 -8.80
N GLY A 128 -10.66 -16.65 -7.82
CA GLY A 128 -9.98 -17.41 -6.79
C GLY A 128 -8.69 -18.04 -7.31
N ASP A 129 -8.19 -19.08 -6.63
CA ASP A 129 -6.84 -19.59 -6.89
C ASP A 129 -6.79 -20.72 -7.92
N THR A 130 -7.93 -21.25 -8.40
CA THR A 130 -7.94 -22.42 -9.29
C THR A 130 -9.03 -22.40 -10.37
N PHE A 131 -8.74 -23.02 -11.52
CA PHE A 131 -9.71 -23.21 -12.62
C PHE A 131 -9.74 -24.66 -13.12
N LEU A 132 -10.83 -25.05 -13.79
CA LEU A 132 -11.02 -26.37 -14.38
C LEU A 132 -10.46 -26.42 -15.80
N VAL A 133 -9.69 -27.45 -16.12
CA VAL A 133 -9.31 -27.80 -17.50
C VAL A 133 -9.97 -29.12 -17.86
N MET A 134 -10.70 -29.15 -18.98
CA MET A 134 -11.15 -30.37 -19.65
C MET A 134 -10.38 -30.53 -20.96
N SER A 135 -9.99 -31.74 -21.34
CA SER A 135 -9.22 -31.99 -22.57
C SER A 135 -9.65 -33.28 -23.26
N THR A 136 -9.53 -33.30 -24.59
CA THR A 136 -9.60 -34.53 -25.41
C THR A 136 -8.32 -35.36 -25.29
N GLY A 137 -7.31 -34.84 -24.58
CA GLY A 137 -6.12 -35.54 -24.17
C GLY A 137 -5.87 -35.50 -22.68
N ARG A 138 -4.61 -35.56 -22.28
CA ARG A 138 -4.22 -35.41 -20.88
C ARG A 138 -4.37 -33.95 -20.47
N ALA A 139 -5.29 -33.66 -19.55
CA ALA A 139 -5.49 -32.31 -19.02
C ALA A 139 -4.20 -31.72 -18.42
N ALA A 140 -3.33 -32.55 -17.83
CA ALA A 140 -2.01 -32.17 -17.30
C ALA A 140 -1.07 -31.54 -18.37
N ASP A 141 -1.27 -31.86 -19.64
CA ASP A 141 -0.38 -31.44 -20.74
C ASP A 141 -0.87 -30.13 -21.41
N ALA A 142 -1.97 -29.55 -20.92
CA ALA A 142 -2.59 -28.34 -21.48
C ALA A 142 -1.81 -27.03 -21.21
N LEU A 143 -1.02 -26.98 -20.13
CA LEU A 143 -0.31 -25.76 -19.68
C LEU A 143 1.19 -25.64 -20.02
N PRO A 144 2.01 -26.72 -20.07
CA PRO A 144 3.44 -26.57 -20.33
C PRO A 144 3.73 -25.91 -21.69
N ARG A 145 4.67 -24.95 -21.75
CA ARG A 145 5.18 -24.38 -23.02
C ARG A 145 5.81 -25.48 -23.88
N ASN A 146 5.23 -25.77 -25.04
CA ASN A 146 5.76 -26.78 -25.93
C ASN A 146 6.88 -26.21 -26.83
N SER A 147 7.97 -26.97 -26.98
CA SER A 147 9.13 -26.66 -27.85
C SER A 147 9.13 -27.44 -29.18
N SER A 148 8.09 -28.23 -29.47
CA SER A 148 7.92 -28.92 -30.75
C SER A 148 6.47 -29.36 -31.03
N ILE A 149 6.00 -29.10 -32.25
CA ILE A 149 4.70 -29.53 -32.81
C ILE A 149 4.45 -31.03 -32.50
N GLY A 150 3.37 -31.34 -31.76
CA GLY A 150 2.92 -32.72 -31.48
C GLY A 150 3.47 -33.41 -30.21
N ALA A 151 4.21 -32.72 -29.33
CA ALA A 151 4.77 -33.33 -28.11
C ALA A 151 3.79 -33.45 -26.91
N ALA A 152 2.59 -32.90 -27.01
CA ALA A 152 1.59 -32.86 -25.92
C ALA A 152 0.25 -33.50 -26.30
N SER A 153 0.21 -34.39 -27.31
CA SER A 153 -1.00 -35.15 -27.63
C SER A 153 -0.98 -36.53 -27.01
N SER A 154 -2.07 -36.89 -26.34
CA SER A 154 -2.26 -38.16 -25.65
C SER A 154 -3.64 -38.73 -25.94
N VAL A 155 -3.69 -39.80 -26.74
CA VAL A 155 -4.92 -40.55 -27.01
C VAL A 155 -5.52 -41.09 -25.71
N LEU A 156 -6.78 -40.81 -25.42
CA LEU A 156 -7.50 -41.31 -24.26
C LEU A 156 -8.24 -42.61 -24.62
N ASP A 157 -7.48 -43.69 -24.84
CA ASP A 157 -7.99 -45.04 -25.15
C ASP A 157 -9.15 -45.45 -24.21
N GLY A 158 -10.40 -45.39 -24.71
CA GLY A 158 -11.61 -45.77 -23.96
C GLY A 158 -12.76 -44.76 -23.98
N LEU A 159 -12.54 -43.53 -24.48
CA LEU A 159 -13.58 -42.49 -24.57
C LEU A 159 -14.25 -42.38 -25.96
N ASP A 160 -13.74 -43.11 -26.96
CA ASP A 160 -14.33 -43.18 -28.29
C ASP A 160 -15.72 -43.81 -28.27
N ASN A 161 -16.71 -43.12 -28.83
CA ASN A 161 -18.08 -43.61 -28.93
C ASN A 161 -18.78 -43.05 -30.19
N ASP A 162 -20.06 -43.39 -30.39
CA ASP A 162 -20.85 -42.90 -31.52
C ASP A 162 -21.19 -41.40 -31.44
N GLN A 163 -20.76 -40.73 -30.38
CA GLN A 163 -20.92 -39.31 -30.10
C GLN A 163 -19.61 -38.51 -30.22
N GLY A 164 -18.48 -39.13 -30.54
CA GLY A 164 -17.18 -38.48 -30.78
C GLY A 164 -15.98 -39.36 -30.39
N ASN A 165 -14.79 -38.95 -30.81
CA ASN A 165 -13.54 -39.50 -30.29
C ASN A 165 -13.13 -38.69 -29.05
N ASP A 166 -12.51 -39.36 -28.08
CA ASP A 166 -12.00 -38.75 -26.85
C ASP A 166 -12.98 -37.80 -26.12
N LEU A 167 -14.28 -38.16 -26.10
CA LEU A 167 -15.32 -37.36 -25.45
C LEU A 167 -15.10 -37.33 -23.93
N ALA A 168 -14.77 -36.15 -23.41
CA ALA A 168 -14.72 -35.86 -21.99
C ALA A 168 -15.92 -35.00 -21.59
N ARG A 169 -16.68 -35.47 -20.59
CA ARG A 169 -17.93 -34.83 -20.17
C ARG A 169 -18.03 -34.70 -18.66
N LEU A 170 -18.45 -33.52 -18.22
CA LEU A 170 -18.77 -33.20 -16.82
C LEU A 170 -20.27 -32.88 -16.72
N HIS A 171 -20.96 -33.52 -15.78
CA HIS A 171 -22.35 -33.23 -15.43
C HIS A 171 -22.38 -32.63 -14.02
N LEU A 172 -23.02 -31.47 -13.90
CA LEU A 172 -23.19 -30.73 -12.67
C LEU A 172 -24.68 -30.56 -12.38
N GLU A 173 -25.11 -31.01 -11.20
CA GLU A 173 -26.44 -30.73 -10.66
C GLU A 173 -26.33 -29.47 -9.79
N LEU A 174 -26.98 -28.38 -10.22
CA LEU A 174 -26.84 -27.06 -9.62
C LEU A 174 -28.16 -26.60 -8.98
N THR A 175 -28.12 -26.25 -7.69
CA THR A 175 -29.24 -25.60 -7.00
C THR A 175 -29.37 -24.14 -7.46
N VAL A 176 -30.59 -23.72 -7.79
CA VAL A 176 -30.88 -22.36 -8.28
C VAL A 176 -31.23 -21.44 -7.11
N PRO A 177 -30.46 -20.35 -6.88
CA PRO A 177 -30.80 -19.37 -5.86
C PRO A 177 -32.10 -18.62 -6.16
N THR A 178 -32.80 -18.18 -5.11
CA THR A 178 -34.01 -17.37 -5.27
C THR A 178 -33.70 -16.09 -6.04
N GLY A 179 -34.44 -15.85 -7.13
CA GLY A 179 -34.30 -14.65 -7.96
C GLY A 179 -33.32 -14.79 -9.13
N ALA A 180 -32.60 -15.91 -9.23
CA ALA A 180 -31.75 -16.19 -10.37
C ALA A 180 -32.56 -16.37 -11.66
N ARG A 181 -32.01 -15.86 -12.76
CA ARG A 181 -32.56 -15.92 -14.12
C ARG A 181 -31.55 -16.42 -15.15
N CYS A 182 -30.26 -16.31 -14.84
CA CYS A 182 -29.17 -16.74 -15.69
C CYS A 182 -28.14 -17.56 -14.91
N LEU A 183 -27.53 -18.50 -15.62
CA LEU A 183 -26.28 -19.15 -15.26
C LEU A 183 -25.20 -18.67 -16.24
N ALA A 184 -24.03 -18.29 -15.71
CA ALA A 184 -22.88 -17.90 -16.51
C ALA A 184 -21.58 -18.48 -15.94
N PHE A 185 -20.58 -18.63 -16.80
CA PHE A 185 -19.20 -18.99 -16.45
C PHE A 185 -18.23 -18.52 -17.54
N ASP A 186 -16.95 -18.42 -17.20
CA ASP A 186 -15.88 -18.05 -18.12
C ASP A 186 -15.29 -19.29 -18.77
N VAL A 187 -14.97 -19.19 -20.07
CA VAL A 187 -14.45 -20.30 -20.87
C VAL A 187 -13.40 -19.84 -21.88
N ALA A 188 -12.35 -20.64 -22.08
CA ALA A 188 -11.47 -20.56 -23.24
C ALA A 188 -11.35 -21.92 -23.91
N PHE A 189 -11.45 -21.96 -25.24
CA PHE A 189 -11.25 -23.17 -26.05
C PHE A 189 -9.89 -23.10 -26.77
N LEU A 190 -9.13 -24.20 -26.73
CA LEU A 190 -7.77 -24.32 -27.27
C LEU A 190 -7.66 -25.59 -28.10
N SER A 191 -6.84 -25.58 -29.16
CA SER A 191 -6.65 -26.76 -30.00
C SER A 191 -5.35 -26.77 -30.80
N ASN A 192 -4.80 -27.97 -31.01
CA ASN A 192 -3.70 -28.24 -31.94
C ASN A 192 -4.15 -28.40 -33.39
N GLU A 193 -5.46 -28.46 -33.65
CA GLU A 193 -5.98 -28.57 -35.01
C GLU A 193 -6.03 -27.21 -35.74
N PHE A 194 -5.92 -26.10 -34.99
CA PHE A 194 -5.96 -24.75 -35.54
C PHE A 194 -4.56 -24.21 -35.85
N PRO A 195 -4.34 -23.50 -36.97
CA PRO A 195 -5.31 -23.22 -38.04
C PRO A 195 -5.30 -24.25 -39.18
N GLU A 196 -4.42 -25.26 -39.15
CA GLU A 196 -4.11 -26.12 -40.29
C GLU A 196 -5.31 -26.96 -40.77
N TYR A 197 -6.24 -27.28 -39.87
CA TYR A 197 -7.35 -28.18 -40.13
C TYR A 197 -8.75 -27.52 -40.12
N VAL A 198 -8.81 -26.19 -40.06
CA VAL A 198 -10.06 -25.44 -40.17
C VAL A 198 -10.80 -25.78 -41.48
N GLY A 199 -12.07 -26.17 -41.38
CA GLY A 199 -12.93 -26.56 -42.50
C GLY A 199 -12.71 -27.99 -42.99
N SER A 200 -11.99 -28.82 -42.24
CA SER A 200 -11.66 -30.19 -42.61
C SER A 200 -12.58 -31.24 -41.94
N GLN A 201 -12.09 -32.46 -41.75
CA GLN A 201 -12.81 -33.53 -41.03
C GLN A 201 -12.53 -33.58 -39.54
N TYR A 202 -11.44 -32.91 -39.19
CA TYR A 202 -10.87 -32.65 -37.88
C TYR A 202 -11.61 -31.43 -37.33
N ASN A 203 -12.49 -31.67 -36.36
CA ASN A 203 -13.40 -30.66 -35.85
C ASN A 203 -13.66 -30.82 -34.37
N ASP A 204 -12.65 -30.53 -33.56
CA ASP A 204 -12.82 -30.53 -32.12
C ASP A 204 -13.84 -29.48 -31.69
N VAL A 205 -14.67 -29.84 -30.71
CA VAL A 205 -15.79 -29.02 -30.25
C VAL A 205 -15.87 -29.00 -28.74
N PHE A 206 -16.11 -27.81 -28.18
CA PHE A 206 -16.61 -27.66 -26.82
C PHE A 206 -18.10 -27.29 -26.83
N THR A 207 -18.88 -27.92 -25.95
CA THR A 207 -20.30 -27.61 -25.75
C THR A 207 -20.63 -27.47 -24.27
N ALA A 208 -21.56 -26.56 -23.97
CA ALA A 208 -22.16 -26.38 -22.66
C ALA A 208 -23.67 -26.44 -22.81
N GLN A 209 -24.34 -27.40 -22.17
CA GLN A 209 -25.78 -27.65 -22.35
C GLN A 209 -26.51 -27.55 -21.02
N ILE A 210 -27.66 -26.87 -21.01
CA ILE A 210 -28.52 -26.77 -19.83
C ILE A 210 -29.80 -27.60 -19.99
N GLY A 211 -30.17 -28.33 -18.93
CA GLY A 211 -31.40 -29.11 -18.79
C GLY A 211 -31.46 -30.42 -19.59
N ASP A 212 -31.14 -30.40 -20.89
CA ASP A 212 -31.03 -31.61 -21.72
C ASP A 212 -29.60 -31.80 -22.19
N GLY A 213 -29.04 -32.95 -21.85
CA GLY A 213 -27.70 -33.38 -22.22
C GLY A 213 -27.59 -34.05 -23.59
N ALA A 214 -28.63 -34.06 -24.41
CA ALA A 214 -28.64 -34.71 -25.71
C ALA A 214 -27.51 -34.24 -26.64
N LEU A 215 -26.58 -35.14 -26.95
CA LEU A 215 -25.43 -34.89 -27.82
C LEU A 215 -25.30 -36.03 -28.83
N SER A 216 -25.06 -35.71 -30.10
CA SER A 216 -24.87 -36.70 -31.16
C SER A 216 -24.03 -36.16 -32.31
N ILE A 217 -23.45 -37.04 -33.13
CA ILE A 217 -22.75 -36.63 -34.36
C ILE A 217 -23.69 -36.74 -35.55
N ALA A 218 -23.75 -35.69 -36.36
CA ALA A 218 -24.54 -35.67 -37.58
C ALA A 218 -24.04 -36.74 -38.58
N PRO A 219 -24.86 -37.16 -39.55
CA PRO A 219 -24.46 -38.17 -40.54
C PRO A 219 -23.24 -37.81 -41.40
N ASP A 220 -22.79 -36.55 -41.37
CA ASP A 220 -21.56 -36.11 -42.03
C ASP A 220 -20.28 -36.54 -41.27
N GLY A 221 -20.42 -37.04 -40.04
CA GLY A 221 -19.33 -37.48 -39.19
C GLY A 221 -18.44 -36.37 -38.64
N ARG A 222 -18.84 -35.10 -38.81
CA ARG A 222 -17.99 -33.92 -38.53
C ARG A 222 -18.72 -32.82 -37.77
N THR A 223 -20.04 -32.89 -37.67
CA THR A 223 -20.85 -31.88 -37.00
C THR A 223 -21.44 -32.42 -35.71
N VAL A 224 -21.15 -31.77 -34.58
CA VAL A 224 -21.82 -32.05 -33.30
C VAL A 224 -23.22 -31.44 -33.31
N VAL A 225 -24.22 -32.25 -32.95
CA VAL A 225 -25.61 -31.84 -32.74
C VAL A 225 -25.90 -31.85 -31.25
N ALA A 226 -25.91 -30.65 -30.68
CA ALA A 226 -26.13 -30.38 -29.26
C ALA A 226 -27.22 -29.28 -29.13
N PRO A 227 -28.53 -29.64 -29.15
CA PRO A 227 -29.62 -28.67 -29.28
C PRO A 227 -29.65 -27.60 -28.19
N SER A 228 -29.29 -28.00 -26.97
CA SER A 228 -29.26 -27.14 -25.78
C SER A 228 -27.91 -26.44 -25.58
N ASN A 229 -26.97 -26.53 -26.54
CA ASN A 229 -25.65 -25.91 -26.42
C ASN A 229 -25.72 -24.39 -26.39
N PHE A 230 -25.26 -23.76 -25.32
CA PHE A 230 -25.12 -22.30 -25.21
C PHE A 230 -23.67 -21.82 -25.34
N ALA A 231 -22.69 -22.72 -25.46
CA ALA A 231 -21.33 -22.36 -25.90
C ALA A 231 -21.30 -22.13 -27.43
N ARG A 232 -21.99 -21.07 -27.88
CA ARG A 232 -22.13 -20.67 -29.28
C ARG A 232 -22.30 -19.15 -29.43
N ASP A 233 -21.87 -18.60 -30.54
CA ASP A 233 -22.04 -17.18 -30.85
C ASP A 233 -23.51 -16.83 -31.20
N TRP A 234 -23.79 -15.54 -31.41
CA TRP A 234 -25.11 -15.03 -31.78
C TRP A 234 -25.59 -15.51 -33.16
N ALA A 235 -24.67 -15.94 -34.04
CA ALA A 235 -24.98 -16.54 -35.33
C ALA A 235 -25.29 -18.05 -35.21
N GLY A 236 -25.13 -18.63 -34.02
CA GLY A 236 -25.38 -20.04 -33.71
C GLY A 236 -24.18 -20.95 -33.97
N ASN A 237 -22.99 -20.41 -34.21
CA ASN A 237 -21.76 -21.17 -34.42
C ASN A 237 -21.22 -21.67 -33.07
N PRO A 238 -21.01 -22.98 -32.88
CA PRO A 238 -20.41 -23.51 -31.65
C PRO A 238 -18.93 -23.13 -31.52
N LEU A 239 -18.38 -23.28 -30.31
CA LEU A 239 -16.93 -23.29 -30.08
C LEU A 239 -16.33 -24.55 -30.71
N SER A 240 -15.81 -24.42 -31.94
CA SER A 240 -15.18 -25.53 -32.66
C SER A 240 -14.12 -25.09 -33.66
N ILE A 241 -13.32 -26.06 -34.12
CA ILE A 241 -12.26 -25.82 -35.11
C ILE A 241 -12.80 -25.39 -36.46
N ASN A 242 -13.92 -25.96 -36.91
CA ASN A 242 -14.52 -25.58 -38.18
C ASN A 242 -15.21 -24.22 -38.16
N THR A 243 -15.67 -23.74 -37.01
CA THR A 243 -16.20 -22.36 -36.91
C THR A 243 -15.08 -21.35 -36.75
N ALA A 244 -13.98 -21.74 -36.10
CA ALA A 244 -12.87 -20.88 -35.74
C ALA A 244 -13.33 -19.58 -35.03
N PHE A 245 -14.48 -19.63 -34.36
CA PHE A 245 -15.05 -18.48 -33.68
C PHE A 245 -14.15 -18.03 -32.53
N GLY A 246 -13.70 -16.78 -32.55
CA GLY A 246 -12.76 -16.21 -31.58
C GLY A 246 -11.32 -16.76 -31.66
N MET A 247 -11.03 -17.74 -32.51
CA MET A 247 -9.72 -18.43 -32.52
C MET A 247 -8.61 -17.57 -33.12
N SER A 248 -7.49 -17.46 -32.40
CA SER A 248 -6.25 -16.82 -32.87
C SER A 248 -5.02 -17.68 -32.51
N ARG A 249 -3.89 -17.46 -33.21
CA ARG A 249 -2.62 -18.14 -32.87
C ARG A 249 -2.09 -17.58 -31.54
N HIS A 250 -1.79 -18.44 -30.57
CA HIS A 250 -1.35 -18.00 -29.24
C HIS A 250 0.02 -18.61 -28.86
N PRO A 251 1.09 -17.81 -28.69
CA PRO A 251 2.46 -18.32 -28.50
C PRO A 251 2.79 -18.86 -27.09
N GLY A 252 1.79 -19.25 -26.29
CA GLY A 252 1.92 -19.49 -24.84
C GLY A 252 1.41 -20.82 -24.28
N SER A 253 0.63 -21.62 -25.03
CA SER A 253 0.22 -22.98 -24.63
C SER A 253 0.92 -24.05 -25.46
N SER A 254 0.69 -25.31 -25.10
CA SER A 254 1.01 -26.46 -25.94
C SER A 254 0.15 -26.57 -27.20
N TYR A 255 -0.92 -25.76 -27.30
CA TYR A 255 -1.89 -25.72 -28.39
C TYR A 255 -1.58 -24.60 -29.41
N ASP A 256 -1.86 -24.85 -30.68
CA ASP A 256 -1.55 -23.93 -31.79
C ASP A 256 -2.52 -22.73 -31.90
N GLY A 257 -3.73 -22.82 -31.33
CA GLY A 257 -4.70 -21.72 -31.27
C GLY A 257 -5.60 -21.71 -30.03
N SER A 258 -6.17 -20.54 -29.72
CA SER A 258 -7.11 -20.34 -28.61
C SER A 258 -8.12 -19.21 -28.89
N THR A 259 -9.29 -19.29 -28.26
CA THR A 259 -10.34 -18.25 -28.29
C THR A 259 -10.08 -17.04 -27.40
N GLY A 260 -9.14 -17.12 -26.44
CA GLY A 260 -9.13 -16.19 -25.29
C GLY A 260 -10.28 -16.47 -24.31
N LYS A 261 -10.34 -15.70 -23.21
CA LYS A 261 -11.42 -15.74 -22.21
C LYS A 261 -12.72 -15.26 -22.86
N MET A 262 -13.79 -16.02 -22.67
CA MET A 262 -15.14 -15.70 -23.13
C MET A 262 -16.12 -15.95 -21.99
N ARG A 263 -17.27 -15.27 -21.98
CA ARG A 263 -18.35 -15.53 -21.04
C ARG A 263 -19.48 -16.31 -21.68
N ALA A 264 -19.75 -17.52 -21.20
CA ALA A 264 -20.86 -18.34 -21.65
C ALA A 264 -22.08 -18.13 -20.73
N THR A 265 -23.19 -17.65 -21.28
CA THR A 265 -24.41 -17.31 -20.52
C THR A 265 -25.63 -18.02 -21.07
N THR A 266 -26.50 -18.51 -20.18
CA THR A 266 -27.80 -19.11 -20.55
C THR A 266 -28.91 -18.71 -19.57
N PRO A 267 -30.14 -18.45 -20.07
CA PRO A 267 -31.30 -18.31 -19.21
C PRO A 267 -31.67 -19.64 -18.55
N ILE A 268 -32.19 -19.55 -17.33
CA ILE A 268 -32.77 -20.67 -16.61
C ILE A 268 -34.30 -20.55 -16.57
N GLY A 269 -34.99 -21.68 -16.47
CA GLY A 269 -36.44 -21.68 -16.37
C GLY A 269 -36.91 -20.91 -15.13
N LEU A 270 -37.88 -19.99 -15.30
CA LEU A 270 -38.45 -19.24 -14.17
C LEU A 270 -39.02 -20.18 -13.11
N GLY A 271 -38.47 -20.13 -11.90
CA GLY A 271 -38.89 -20.96 -10.77
C GLY A 271 -38.37 -22.39 -10.80
N ALA A 272 -37.29 -22.66 -11.54
CA ALA A 272 -36.51 -23.89 -11.36
C ALA A 272 -35.81 -23.85 -9.99
N ASP A 273 -35.89 -24.96 -9.25
CA ASP A 273 -35.16 -25.14 -7.98
C ASP A 273 -33.77 -25.75 -8.21
N GLU A 274 -33.61 -26.50 -9.31
CA GLU A 274 -32.37 -27.19 -9.72
C GLU A 274 -32.23 -27.14 -11.26
N VAL A 275 -30.99 -27.13 -11.76
CA VAL A 275 -30.68 -27.29 -13.19
C VAL A 275 -29.52 -28.27 -13.40
N ASP A 276 -29.61 -29.05 -14.49
CA ASP A 276 -28.50 -29.86 -14.99
C ASP A 276 -27.64 -29.05 -15.95
N LEU A 277 -26.34 -28.97 -15.70
CA LEU A 277 -25.34 -28.42 -16.61
C LEU A 277 -24.42 -29.54 -17.11
N TYR A 278 -24.27 -29.64 -18.42
CA TYR A 278 -23.35 -30.56 -19.07
C TYR A 278 -22.27 -29.79 -19.82
N LEU A 279 -21.02 -29.98 -19.44
CA LEU A 279 -19.84 -29.46 -20.14
C LEU A 279 -19.21 -30.63 -20.89
N SER A 280 -18.92 -30.49 -22.19
CA SER A 280 -18.38 -31.56 -23.01
C SER A 280 -17.34 -31.03 -23.97
N ILE A 281 -16.18 -31.70 -24.03
CA ILE A 281 -15.16 -31.48 -25.05
C ILE A 281 -14.90 -32.79 -25.77
N GLN A 282 -14.68 -32.74 -27.08
CA GLN A 282 -14.57 -33.92 -27.91
C GLN A 282 -13.75 -33.65 -29.17
N ASP A 283 -12.99 -34.66 -29.57
CA ASP A 283 -12.27 -34.72 -30.84
C ASP A 283 -13.22 -35.32 -31.90
N LEU A 284 -13.19 -34.75 -33.11
CA LEU A 284 -13.86 -35.34 -34.26
C LEU A 284 -12.90 -35.54 -35.40
N GLY A 285 -12.81 -36.78 -35.87
CA GLY A 285 -12.11 -37.13 -37.10
C GLY A 285 -11.01 -38.15 -36.83
N ASP A 286 -10.21 -37.93 -35.79
CA ASP A 286 -9.35 -38.94 -35.17
C ASP A 286 -9.20 -38.68 -33.67
N SER A 287 -8.08 -39.07 -33.06
CA SER A 287 -7.79 -38.93 -31.62
C SER A 287 -6.40 -38.33 -31.43
N VAL A 288 -5.84 -37.73 -32.49
CA VAL A 288 -4.40 -37.54 -32.64
C VAL A 288 -3.96 -36.17 -32.17
N LEU A 289 -4.79 -35.14 -32.34
CA LEU A 289 -4.46 -33.77 -31.98
C LEU A 289 -5.47 -33.26 -30.97
N ASP A 290 -4.99 -33.01 -29.76
CA ASP A 290 -5.90 -32.74 -28.66
C ASP A 290 -6.35 -31.27 -28.65
N SER A 291 -7.43 -31.03 -27.91
CA SER A 291 -8.00 -29.74 -27.55
C SER A 291 -8.24 -29.64 -26.04
N ALA A 292 -8.38 -28.42 -25.55
CA ALA A 292 -8.73 -28.15 -24.15
C ALA A 292 -9.78 -27.03 -24.02
N ALA A 293 -10.54 -27.10 -22.92
CA ALA A 293 -11.46 -26.07 -22.48
C ALA A 293 -11.12 -25.69 -21.05
N PHE A 294 -10.81 -24.41 -20.82
CA PHE A 294 -10.51 -23.84 -19.51
C PHE A 294 -11.78 -23.17 -19.02
N ILE A 295 -12.18 -23.44 -17.78
CA ILE A 295 -13.51 -23.11 -17.26
C ILE A 295 -13.38 -22.62 -15.82
N ASP A 296 -13.95 -21.44 -15.55
CA ASP A 296 -13.94 -20.81 -14.22
C ASP A 296 -15.10 -19.82 -14.05
N GLY A 297 -15.17 -19.10 -12.93
CA GLY A 297 -16.03 -17.92 -12.80
C GLY A 297 -17.53 -18.20 -12.78
N PHE A 298 -17.97 -19.36 -12.26
CA PHE A 298 -19.41 -19.67 -12.22
C PHE A 298 -20.20 -18.68 -11.35
N TYR A 299 -21.24 -18.05 -11.91
CA TYR A 299 -22.14 -17.19 -11.16
C TYR A 299 -23.61 -17.23 -11.62
N TRP A 300 -24.48 -16.81 -10.70
CA TRP A 300 -25.91 -16.64 -10.92
C TRP A 300 -26.25 -15.17 -11.06
N SER A 301 -27.08 -14.84 -12.05
CA SER A 301 -27.51 -13.46 -12.29
C SER A 301 -29.04 -13.31 -12.28
N SER A 302 -29.52 -12.17 -11.78
CA SER A 302 -30.92 -11.73 -11.84
C SER A 302 -31.30 -11.07 -13.17
N ASP A 303 -30.39 -10.98 -14.12
CA ASP A 303 -30.58 -10.21 -15.35
C ASP A 303 -31.82 -10.69 -16.13
N PRO A 304 -32.84 -9.82 -16.33
CA PRO A 304 -34.02 -10.15 -17.12
C PRO A 304 -33.74 -10.34 -18.61
N PHE A 305 -32.61 -9.84 -19.14
CA PHE A 305 -32.26 -9.81 -20.56
C PHE A 305 -31.26 -10.89 -20.98
N CYS A 306 -30.71 -11.65 -20.04
CA CYS A 306 -29.95 -12.89 -20.20
C CYS A 306 -29.48 -13.20 -21.63
N LEU A 307 -28.36 -12.59 -22.03
CA LEU A 307 -27.82 -12.76 -23.37
C LEU A 307 -27.36 -14.22 -23.53
N PHE A 308 -28.09 -14.97 -24.37
CA PHE A 308 -27.80 -16.37 -24.65
C PHE A 308 -26.56 -16.47 -25.53
N GLY A 309 -25.56 -17.25 -25.13
CA GLY A 309 -24.39 -17.55 -25.96
C GLY A 309 -23.06 -17.27 -25.28
N VAL A 310 -21.99 -17.30 -26.07
CA VAL A 310 -20.65 -16.81 -25.67
C VAL A 310 -20.40 -15.41 -26.18
N GLN A 311 -19.79 -14.59 -25.31
CA GLN A 311 -19.41 -13.20 -25.56
C GLN A 311 -17.91 -13.04 -25.39
N LEU A 312 -17.31 -12.20 -26.23
CA LEU A 312 -15.88 -11.90 -26.23
C LEU A 312 -15.55 -10.83 -25.19
N ASP A 313 -14.36 -10.96 -24.63
CA ASP A 313 -13.64 -10.01 -23.78
C ASP A 313 -12.19 -10.04 -24.28
N SER A 314 -11.92 -9.23 -25.31
CA SER A 314 -10.74 -9.33 -26.16
C SER A 314 -9.46 -8.89 -25.46
N ASP A 315 -9.54 -7.93 -24.56
CA ASP A 315 -8.43 -7.40 -23.77
C ASP A 315 -8.39 -7.89 -22.31
N ARG A 316 -9.43 -8.61 -21.88
CA ARG A 316 -9.51 -9.40 -20.63
C ARG A 316 -9.66 -8.55 -19.39
N ASP A 317 -10.33 -7.41 -19.50
CA ASP A 317 -10.59 -6.52 -18.36
C ASP A 317 -11.88 -6.89 -17.59
N GLY A 318 -12.65 -7.87 -18.09
CA GLY A 318 -13.91 -8.31 -17.50
C GLY A 318 -15.14 -7.58 -18.04
N LEU A 319 -14.96 -6.55 -18.88
CA LEU A 319 -15.99 -5.95 -19.70
C LEU A 319 -16.07 -6.71 -21.03
N LEU A 320 -17.28 -6.83 -21.56
CA LEU A 320 -17.47 -7.55 -22.81
C LEU A 320 -17.32 -6.58 -23.99
N ASP A 321 -16.75 -7.05 -25.12
CA ASP A 321 -16.54 -6.22 -26.32
C ASP A 321 -17.83 -5.49 -26.75
N ASP A 322 -18.98 -6.16 -26.67
CA ASP A 322 -20.29 -5.59 -26.99
C ASP A 322 -20.72 -4.50 -25.98
N TRP A 323 -20.35 -4.63 -24.70
CA TRP A 323 -20.61 -3.58 -23.71
C TRP A 323 -19.77 -2.34 -23.97
N GLU A 324 -18.50 -2.52 -24.33
CA GLU A 324 -17.58 -1.42 -24.57
C GLU A 324 -17.89 -0.68 -25.89
N THR A 325 -18.44 -1.40 -26.88
CA THR A 325 -18.78 -0.84 -28.20
C THR A 325 -20.20 -0.30 -28.31
N ASP A 326 -21.19 -0.95 -27.68
CA ASP A 326 -22.61 -0.58 -27.77
C ASP A 326 -23.19 -0.02 -26.46
N GLY A 327 -22.45 -0.10 -25.35
CA GLY A 327 -22.90 0.24 -24.00
C GLY A 327 -23.65 -0.91 -23.31
N TYR A 328 -23.77 -0.80 -21.98
CA TYR A 328 -24.39 -1.82 -21.13
C TYR A 328 -25.76 -1.37 -20.63
N THR A 329 -26.78 -2.23 -20.67
CA THR A 329 -28.09 -1.97 -20.03
C THR A 329 -28.29 -2.91 -18.86
N ALA A 330 -28.41 -2.36 -17.66
CA ALA A 330 -28.60 -3.13 -16.44
C ALA A 330 -30.03 -3.63 -16.25
N ASP A 331 -30.21 -4.53 -15.27
CA ASP A 331 -31.49 -5.18 -14.92
C ASP A 331 -32.64 -4.19 -14.65
N ASP A 332 -32.34 -3.00 -14.13
CA ASP A 332 -33.33 -1.96 -13.83
C ASP A 332 -33.70 -1.09 -15.05
N GLY A 333 -33.13 -1.39 -16.22
CA GLY A 333 -33.31 -0.67 -17.48
C GLY A 333 -32.44 0.58 -17.62
N THR A 334 -31.53 0.83 -16.69
CA THR A 334 -30.56 1.92 -16.80
C THR A 334 -29.48 1.58 -17.82
N PHE A 335 -29.24 2.49 -18.76
CA PHE A 335 -28.17 2.40 -19.74
C PHE A 335 -26.88 3.06 -19.20
N VAL A 336 -25.76 2.36 -19.34
CA VAL A 336 -24.39 2.79 -19.03
C VAL A 336 -23.64 2.90 -20.35
N ASP A 337 -23.34 4.13 -20.74
CA ASP A 337 -22.74 4.47 -22.03
C ASP A 337 -21.21 4.35 -21.98
N LEU A 338 -20.69 3.12 -21.91
CA LEU A 338 -19.24 2.84 -21.88
C LEU A 338 -18.48 3.43 -23.08
N PRO A 339 -19.00 3.37 -24.33
CA PRO A 339 -18.33 4.01 -25.46
C PRO A 339 -18.13 5.52 -25.24
N ALA A 340 -19.15 6.22 -24.71
CA ALA A 340 -19.04 7.65 -24.42
C ALA A 340 -18.09 7.95 -23.24
N MET A 341 -17.91 7.00 -22.33
CA MET A 341 -16.93 7.07 -21.24
C MET A 341 -15.50 6.76 -21.71
N GLY A 342 -15.34 6.16 -22.90
CA GLY A 342 -14.06 5.92 -23.55
C GLY A 342 -13.54 4.49 -23.39
N ALA A 343 -14.43 3.51 -23.18
CA ALA A 343 -14.05 2.11 -23.23
C ALA A 343 -13.53 1.70 -24.62
N ASP A 344 -12.57 0.78 -24.68
CA ASP A 344 -11.93 0.30 -25.90
C ASP A 344 -11.65 -1.21 -25.79
N PRO A 345 -12.33 -2.07 -26.57
CA PRO A 345 -12.24 -3.55 -26.46
C PRO A 345 -10.88 -4.15 -26.85
N ALA A 346 -9.86 -3.31 -27.03
CA ALA A 346 -8.50 -3.71 -27.34
C ALA A 346 -7.49 -3.20 -26.30
N VAL A 347 -7.94 -2.49 -25.26
CA VAL A 347 -7.10 -1.89 -24.22
C VAL A 347 -7.83 -2.01 -22.88
N PRO A 348 -7.30 -2.77 -21.91
CA PRO A 348 -8.00 -3.02 -20.66
C PRO A 348 -8.47 -1.72 -19.99
N ASP A 349 -9.74 -1.66 -19.61
CA ASP A 349 -10.38 -0.50 -18.98
C ASP A 349 -10.73 -0.79 -17.50
N VAL A 350 -10.30 0.12 -16.62
CA VAL A 350 -10.67 0.09 -15.20
C VAL A 350 -11.53 1.30 -14.90
N PHE A 351 -12.78 1.09 -14.51
CA PHE A 351 -13.69 2.17 -14.14
C PHE A 351 -13.79 2.31 -12.62
N VAL A 352 -13.64 3.53 -12.11
CA VAL A 352 -13.78 3.85 -10.68
C VAL A 352 -14.76 4.99 -10.48
N GLU A 353 -15.78 4.80 -9.65
CA GLU A 353 -16.65 5.89 -9.17
C GLU A 353 -16.21 6.29 -7.76
N SER A 354 -15.79 7.55 -7.60
CA SER A 354 -15.21 8.06 -6.37
C SER A 354 -16.12 9.11 -5.72
N ASP A 355 -16.87 8.69 -4.71
CA ASP A 355 -17.60 9.59 -3.84
C ASP A 355 -16.69 10.12 -2.72
N TYR A 356 -17.01 11.30 -2.19
CA TYR A 356 -16.14 11.94 -1.19
C TYR A 356 -16.92 12.69 -0.12
N MET A 357 -16.44 12.59 1.12
CA MET A 357 -17.04 13.26 2.26
C MET A 357 -16.73 14.76 2.30
N VAL A 358 -17.74 15.53 2.70
CA VAL A 358 -17.70 16.99 2.81
C VAL A 358 -18.44 17.43 4.06
N THR A 359 -17.82 18.28 4.87
CA THR A 359 -18.52 18.99 5.94
C THR A 359 -19.03 20.34 5.44
N TYR A 360 -20.28 20.66 5.78
CA TYR A 360 -20.91 21.95 5.50
C TYR A 360 -21.16 22.75 6.78
N ASN A 361 -21.02 24.08 6.71
CA ASN A 361 -21.48 24.96 7.78
C ASN A 361 -23.02 25.10 7.76
N SER A 362 -23.57 25.82 8.76
CA SER A 362 -25.01 26.10 8.85
C SER A 362 -25.60 26.94 7.70
N LEU A 363 -24.75 27.49 6.83
CA LEU A 363 -25.11 28.21 5.61
C LEU A 363 -25.03 27.32 4.35
N GLY A 364 -24.69 26.04 4.49
CA GLY A 364 -24.53 25.10 3.38
C GLY A 364 -23.23 25.28 2.58
N GLN A 365 -22.24 25.99 3.13
CA GLN A 365 -20.94 26.15 2.48
C GLN A 365 -19.97 25.07 2.97
N THR A 366 -19.21 24.49 2.04
CA THR A 366 -18.14 23.54 2.36
C THR A 366 -17.10 24.17 3.29
N ILE A 367 -16.79 23.48 4.38
CA ILE A 367 -15.74 23.86 5.34
C ILE A 367 -14.57 22.89 5.29
N GLU A 368 -14.82 21.63 5.00
CA GLU A 368 -13.82 20.57 4.83
C GLU A 368 -14.28 19.65 3.72
N SER A 369 -13.35 19.13 2.93
CA SER A 369 -13.65 18.21 1.84
C SER A 369 -12.52 17.22 1.71
N HIS A 370 -12.89 15.93 1.66
CA HIS A 370 -12.00 14.81 1.37
C HIS A 370 -11.95 14.52 -0.13
N ARG A 371 -12.43 15.44 -0.99
CA ARG A 371 -12.31 15.28 -2.44
C ARG A 371 -10.82 15.25 -2.81
N PRO A 372 -10.31 14.19 -3.46
CA PRO A 372 -8.94 14.17 -3.91
C PRO A 372 -8.69 15.26 -4.95
N LYS A 373 -7.42 15.63 -5.08
CA LYS A 373 -6.96 16.54 -6.12
C LYS A 373 -7.05 15.86 -7.48
N ASP A 374 -7.55 16.58 -8.48
CA ASP A 374 -7.55 16.09 -9.87
C ASP A 374 -6.11 15.75 -10.33
N SER A 375 -5.11 16.49 -9.84
CA SER A 375 -3.69 16.22 -10.13
C SER A 375 -3.16 14.94 -9.48
N ALA A 376 -3.66 14.55 -8.31
CA ALA A 376 -3.30 13.28 -7.69
C ALA A 376 -3.86 12.10 -8.50
N ILE A 377 -5.14 12.17 -8.87
CA ILE A 377 -5.76 11.15 -9.75
C ILE A 377 -5.08 11.08 -11.11
N ALA A 378 -4.67 12.23 -11.67
CA ALA A 378 -3.94 12.25 -12.94
C ALA A 378 -2.58 11.50 -12.89
N LEU A 379 -1.91 11.44 -11.73
CA LEU A 379 -0.69 10.63 -11.57
C LEU A 379 -1.00 9.13 -11.70
N VAL A 380 -2.09 8.67 -11.09
CA VAL A 380 -2.53 7.28 -11.16
C VAL A 380 -2.98 6.91 -12.58
N VAL A 381 -3.80 7.76 -13.22
CA VAL A 381 -4.22 7.56 -14.62
C VAL A 381 -3.01 7.48 -15.56
N GLN A 382 -1.97 8.28 -15.31
CA GLN A 382 -0.75 8.22 -16.10
C GLN A 382 0.04 6.92 -15.90
N ALA A 383 0.08 6.39 -14.66
CA ALA A 383 0.75 5.12 -14.37
C ALA A 383 0.10 3.95 -15.14
N PHE A 384 -1.23 3.87 -15.09
CA PHE A 384 -2.01 2.90 -15.86
C PHE A 384 -1.80 3.06 -17.37
N TYR A 385 -1.84 4.30 -17.87
CA TYR A 385 -1.59 4.57 -19.29
C TYR A 385 -0.20 4.11 -19.75
N ASP A 386 0.83 4.37 -18.94
CA ASP A 386 2.20 3.97 -19.25
C ASP A 386 2.37 2.44 -19.27
N ALA A 387 1.49 1.70 -18.58
CA ALA A 387 1.40 0.23 -18.60
C ALA A 387 0.45 -0.32 -19.68
N GLY A 388 -0.23 0.53 -20.45
CA GLY A 388 -1.16 0.12 -21.50
C GLY A 388 -2.55 -0.25 -21.00
N VAL A 389 -2.99 0.33 -19.87
CA VAL A 389 -4.33 0.17 -19.29
C VAL A 389 -5.01 1.55 -19.23
N HIS A 390 -6.29 1.62 -19.53
CA HIS A 390 -7.09 2.83 -19.42
C HIS A 390 -7.80 2.90 -18.06
N LEU A 391 -7.32 3.76 -17.17
CA LEU A 391 -8.02 4.04 -15.91
C LEU A 391 -8.99 5.23 -16.06
N HIS A 392 -10.27 4.98 -15.78
CA HIS A 392 -11.37 5.94 -15.85
C HIS A 392 -11.89 6.27 -14.45
N VAL A 393 -11.57 7.46 -13.93
CA VAL A 393 -12.00 7.87 -12.58
C VAL A 393 -13.07 8.95 -12.65
N ASP A 394 -14.31 8.59 -12.26
CA ASP A 394 -15.43 9.51 -12.07
C ASP A 394 -15.35 10.16 -10.69
N LEU A 395 -14.91 11.43 -10.65
CA LEU A 395 -14.84 12.26 -9.45
C LEU A 395 -15.83 13.44 -9.49
N GLY A 396 -16.95 13.21 -10.15
CA GLY A 396 -18.04 14.16 -10.32
C GLY A 396 -18.08 14.81 -11.71
N PRO A 397 -19.16 15.54 -12.06
CA PRO A 397 -19.39 16.06 -13.41
C PRO A 397 -18.29 16.96 -14.01
N ASN A 398 -17.49 17.60 -13.16
CA ASN A 398 -16.43 18.51 -13.60
C ASN A 398 -15.05 17.84 -13.65
N SER A 399 -14.94 16.58 -13.24
CA SER A 399 -13.68 15.84 -13.27
C SER A 399 -13.27 15.51 -14.72
N PRO A 400 -11.97 15.49 -15.03
CA PRO A 400 -11.49 15.15 -16.37
C PRO A 400 -11.96 13.76 -16.83
N LEU A 401 -12.32 13.64 -18.10
CA LEU A 401 -12.56 12.36 -18.77
C LEU A 401 -11.48 12.20 -19.84
N GLN A 402 -10.52 11.31 -19.60
CA GLN A 402 -9.27 11.27 -20.35
C GLN A 402 -9.42 10.61 -21.74
N TYR A 403 -10.22 9.54 -21.82
CA TYR A 403 -10.33 8.68 -23.00
C TYR A 403 -11.68 8.80 -23.74
N GLY A 404 -12.68 9.42 -23.12
CA GLY A 404 -14.01 9.57 -23.71
C GLY A 404 -14.17 10.76 -24.66
N ASP A 405 -15.37 10.90 -25.22
CA ASP A 405 -15.72 11.90 -26.23
C ASP A 405 -15.83 13.35 -25.70
N GLN A 406 -15.78 13.52 -24.38
CA GLN A 406 -15.94 14.80 -23.69
C GLN A 406 -14.72 15.12 -22.84
N ALA A 407 -14.46 16.41 -22.60
CA ALA A 407 -13.34 16.83 -21.75
C ALA A 407 -13.55 16.53 -20.25
N THR A 408 -14.78 16.29 -19.83
CA THR A 408 -15.17 16.04 -18.43
C THR A 408 -16.31 15.03 -18.38
N TRP A 409 -16.47 14.33 -17.26
CA TRP A 409 -17.53 13.33 -17.08
C TRP A 409 -18.96 13.89 -17.30
N GLY A 410 -19.22 15.15 -16.98
CA GLY A 410 -20.48 15.82 -17.29
C GLY A 410 -21.71 15.03 -16.81
N ALA A 411 -22.59 14.66 -17.74
CA ALA A 411 -23.81 13.90 -17.44
C ALA A 411 -23.59 12.39 -17.28
N LEU A 412 -22.39 11.88 -17.65
CA LEU A 412 -21.99 10.48 -17.45
C LEU A 412 -21.58 10.21 -16.00
N SER A 413 -21.30 11.27 -15.24
CA SER A 413 -20.94 11.19 -13.83
C SER A 413 -22.11 10.76 -12.96
N ALA A 414 -21.83 9.86 -12.03
CA ALA A 414 -22.70 9.53 -10.89
C ALA A 414 -22.07 9.94 -9.55
N ALA A 415 -20.76 10.19 -9.50
CA ALA A 415 -20.05 10.57 -8.30
C ALA A 415 -20.42 11.97 -7.77
N GLY A 416 -20.31 12.17 -6.46
CA GLY A 416 -20.63 13.43 -5.82
C GLY A 416 -20.22 13.55 -4.34
N PRO A 417 -20.49 14.72 -3.75
CA PRO A 417 -20.18 14.95 -2.35
C PRO A 417 -21.19 14.27 -1.42
N LEU A 418 -20.67 13.64 -0.37
CA LEU A 418 -21.41 13.06 0.74
C LEU A 418 -21.28 13.93 1.98
N VAL A 419 -22.28 13.89 2.87
CA VAL A 419 -22.12 14.54 4.18
C VAL A 419 -21.13 13.72 5.00
N GLU A 420 -20.11 14.39 5.51
CA GLU A 420 -19.06 13.74 6.26
C GLU A 420 -19.57 13.04 7.53
N THR A 421 -19.14 11.80 7.69
CA THR A 421 -19.13 11.11 8.98
C THR A 421 -17.69 10.93 9.38
N ARG A 422 -17.31 11.44 10.56
CA ARG A 422 -15.91 11.41 11.01
C ARG A 422 -15.34 9.99 11.01
N ASN A 423 -16.06 9.04 11.60
CA ASN A 423 -15.72 7.62 11.57
C ASN A 423 -16.77 6.88 10.74
N LEU A 424 -16.33 6.23 9.65
CA LEU A 424 -17.22 5.53 8.73
C LEU A 424 -17.76 4.21 9.29
N GLY A 425 -17.11 3.59 10.27
CA GLY A 425 -17.48 2.31 10.87
C GLY A 425 -17.04 2.17 12.32
N THR A 426 -16.97 0.93 12.82
CA THR A 426 -16.62 0.61 14.21
C THR A 426 -15.67 -0.58 14.32
N GLY A 427 -14.90 -0.67 15.41
CA GLY A 427 -14.00 -1.81 15.68
C GLY A 427 -12.87 -1.94 14.66
N SER A 428 -12.47 -3.18 14.36
CA SER A 428 -11.54 -3.57 13.28
C SER A 428 -12.12 -3.39 11.85
N TYR A 429 -13.14 -2.54 11.74
CA TYR A 429 -13.93 -2.19 10.57
C TYR A 429 -15.09 -3.14 10.22
N ASP A 430 -16.26 -2.54 10.06
CA ASP A 430 -17.53 -3.18 9.68
C ASP A 430 -18.10 -2.40 8.48
N TRP A 431 -18.30 -3.10 7.36
CA TRP A 431 -18.70 -2.52 6.08
C TRP A 431 -20.18 -2.07 6.03
N SER A 432 -20.98 -2.33 7.06
CA SER A 432 -22.43 -2.05 7.05
C SER A 432 -22.78 -0.58 6.78
N GLN A 433 -22.01 0.36 7.33
CA GLN A 433 -22.24 1.79 7.10
C GLN A 433 -21.77 2.23 5.71
N PHE A 434 -20.67 1.67 5.20
CA PHE A 434 -20.27 1.84 3.81
C PHE A 434 -21.36 1.35 2.86
N GLU A 435 -21.96 0.19 3.13
CA GLU A 435 -23.04 -0.37 2.31
C GLU A 435 -24.30 0.49 2.29
N GLU A 436 -24.66 1.10 3.42
CA GLU A 436 -25.80 2.01 3.48
C GLU A 436 -25.56 3.26 2.62
N ILE A 437 -24.32 3.78 2.62
CA ILE A 437 -23.91 4.89 1.72
C ILE A 437 -23.95 4.43 0.27
N LYS A 438 -23.28 3.32 -0.06
CA LYS A 438 -23.21 2.77 -1.41
C LYS A 438 -24.60 2.54 -1.99
N LYS A 439 -25.55 2.01 -1.21
CA LYS A 439 -26.93 1.80 -1.65
C LYS A 439 -27.67 3.10 -2.04
N GLY A 440 -27.33 4.22 -1.41
CA GLY A 440 -27.93 5.52 -1.69
C GLY A 440 -27.28 6.28 -2.85
N HIS A 441 -26.02 5.98 -3.15
CA HIS A 441 -25.17 6.83 -3.99
C HIS A 441 -24.57 6.11 -5.21
N PHE A 442 -24.31 4.81 -5.10
CA PHE A 442 -23.84 3.99 -6.21
C PHE A 442 -25.00 3.26 -6.88
N LYS A 443 -25.29 3.63 -8.12
CA LYS A 443 -26.38 3.00 -8.89
C LYS A 443 -26.09 1.52 -9.11
N ALA A 444 -27.08 0.65 -8.89
CA ALA A 444 -26.93 -0.78 -9.10
C ALA A 444 -26.44 -1.13 -10.52
N ALA A 445 -26.86 -0.35 -11.52
CA ALA A 445 -26.43 -0.49 -12.90
C ALA A 445 -24.93 -0.32 -13.15
N ARG A 446 -24.18 0.28 -12.23
CA ARG A 446 -22.74 0.50 -12.38
C ARG A 446 -21.90 -0.58 -11.70
N ARG A 447 -22.50 -1.49 -10.93
CA ARG A 447 -21.79 -2.54 -10.17
C ARG A 447 -21.00 -3.52 -11.03
N ALA A 448 -21.50 -3.80 -12.23
CA ALA A 448 -20.86 -4.71 -13.17
C ALA A 448 -19.67 -4.11 -13.91
N VAL A 449 -19.39 -2.81 -13.71
CA VAL A 449 -18.39 -2.06 -14.47
C VAL A 449 -17.44 -1.30 -13.55
N PHE A 450 -17.98 -0.62 -12.54
CA PHE A 450 -17.20 0.30 -11.71
C PHE A 450 -16.76 -0.36 -10.41
N HIS A 451 -15.50 -0.19 -10.06
CA HIS A 451 -15.06 -0.21 -8.68
C HIS A 451 -15.63 1.01 -7.95
N TYR A 452 -16.13 0.82 -6.73
CA TYR A 452 -16.68 1.91 -5.94
C TYR A 452 -15.68 2.35 -4.86
N ASN A 453 -15.26 3.60 -4.95
CA ASN A 453 -14.34 4.22 -4.01
C ASN A 453 -15.05 5.26 -3.15
N LEU A 454 -14.72 5.29 -1.86
CA LEU A 454 -15.18 6.32 -0.93
C LEU A 454 -14.00 7.04 -0.28
N TRP A 455 -13.90 8.35 -0.46
CA TRP A 455 -13.00 9.21 0.30
C TRP A 455 -13.66 9.63 1.61
N ALA A 456 -13.30 8.94 2.69
CA ALA A 456 -13.79 9.14 4.04
C ALA A 456 -12.82 9.96 4.90
N HIS A 457 -13.28 10.44 6.06
CA HIS A 457 -12.39 11.08 7.03
C HIS A 457 -11.52 10.04 7.75
N SER A 458 -12.13 9.02 8.36
CA SER A 458 -11.44 7.87 8.94
C SER A 458 -12.28 6.59 8.85
N LEU A 459 -11.64 5.42 8.96
CA LEU A 459 -12.33 4.12 8.93
C LEU A 459 -13.16 3.90 10.19
N SER A 460 -12.54 3.94 11.37
CA SER A 460 -13.21 3.75 12.66
C SER A 460 -12.46 4.52 13.75
N THR A 461 -12.96 4.50 14.99
CA THR A 461 -12.21 5.06 16.13
C THR A 461 -10.93 4.31 16.46
N ASP A 462 -10.85 3.03 16.09
CA ASP A 462 -9.72 2.16 16.40
C ASP A 462 -8.69 2.12 15.25
N LEU A 463 -9.09 2.67 14.09
CA LEU A 463 -8.37 2.73 12.81
C LEU A 463 -8.40 4.17 12.28
N ASP A 464 -8.32 5.15 13.18
CA ASP A 464 -8.56 6.55 12.86
C ASP A 464 -7.43 7.16 12.00
N THR A 465 -6.26 6.53 12.04
CA THR A 465 -5.04 6.94 11.32
C THR A 465 -4.65 5.99 10.18
N THR A 466 -5.48 5.03 9.82
CA THR A 466 -5.24 4.13 8.67
C THR A 466 -5.45 4.88 7.34
N SER A 467 -4.57 4.70 6.35
CA SER A 467 -4.60 5.45 5.09
C SER A 467 -5.80 5.13 4.21
N GLY A 468 -6.22 3.87 4.20
CA GLY A 468 -7.28 3.35 3.36
C GLY A 468 -7.59 1.89 3.72
N MET A 469 -8.46 1.27 2.93
CA MET A 469 -8.72 -0.16 2.98
C MET A 469 -9.45 -0.60 1.72
N SER A 470 -9.07 -1.76 1.18
CA SER A 470 -9.85 -2.50 0.20
C SER A 470 -10.81 -3.50 0.84
N ARG A 471 -11.90 -3.82 0.14
CA ARG A 471 -12.83 -4.89 0.51
C ARG A 471 -12.27 -6.30 0.26
N GLY A 472 -10.95 -6.43 0.20
CA GLY A 472 -10.22 -7.67 0.03
C GLY A 472 -9.37 -7.67 -1.23
N ILE A 473 -8.89 -8.85 -1.59
CA ILE A 473 -8.09 -9.11 -2.77
C ILE A 473 -9.02 -9.59 -3.89
N GLY A 474 -8.91 -9.01 -5.09
CA GLY A 474 -9.84 -9.30 -6.20
C GLY A 474 -11.25 -8.81 -5.90
N ALA A 475 -11.37 -7.56 -5.42
CA ALA A 475 -12.59 -6.95 -4.93
C ALA A 475 -13.07 -5.77 -5.80
N SER A 476 -14.25 -5.22 -5.48
CA SER A 476 -14.85 -4.10 -6.24
C SER A 476 -14.88 -2.78 -5.47
N ASP A 477 -14.59 -2.78 -4.17
CA ASP A 477 -14.93 -1.67 -3.27
C ASP A 477 -13.74 -1.32 -2.40
N PHE A 478 -13.46 -0.03 -2.23
CA PHE A 478 -12.35 0.42 -1.41
C PHE A 478 -12.55 1.83 -0.85
N ILE A 479 -11.75 2.17 0.15
CA ILE A 479 -11.86 3.42 0.92
C ILE A 479 -10.49 4.08 1.00
N VAL A 480 -10.46 5.40 0.85
CA VAL A 480 -9.30 6.22 1.24
C VAL A 480 -9.70 7.08 2.43
N SER A 481 -8.89 7.11 3.49
CA SER A 481 -9.24 7.65 4.81
C SER A 481 -8.14 8.53 5.44
N LEU A 482 -7.60 9.46 4.66
CA LEU A 482 -6.49 10.34 5.05
C LEU A 482 -6.89 11.55 5.95
N GLY A 483 -8.10 11.57 6.54
CA GLY A 483 -8.64 12.73 7.24
C GLY A 483 -7.89 13.09 8.52
N GLU A 484 -7.46 12.11 9.31
CA GLU A 484 -6.69 12.35 10.55
C GLU A 484 -5.18 12.60 10.27
N TRP A 485 -4.73 12.53 9.01
CA TRP A 485 -3.32 12.71 8.63
C TRP A 485 -2.90 14.17 8.49
N GLY A 486 -3.84 15.11 8.60
CA GLY A 486 -3.54 16.55 8.51
C GLY A 486 -2.85 16.92 7.20
N ALA A 487 -1.73 17.66 7.26
CA ALA A 487 -1.02 18.10 6.06
C ALA A 487 -0.38 16.95 5.26
N SER A 488 0.06 15.88 5.92
CA SER A 488 0.70 14.72 5.26
C SER A 488 -0.26 13.99 4.32
N GLY A 489 -1.53 13.84 4.73
CA GLY A 489 -2.59 13.25 3.89
C GLY A 489 -3.09 14.16 2.76
N GLN A 490 -2.68 15.43 2.74
CA GLN A 490 -3.08 16.39 1.70
C GLN A 490 -2.04 16.48 0.58
N THR A 491 -0.94 15.74 0.59
CA THR A 491 0.03 15.76 -0.51
C THR A 491 -0.51 15.02 -1.74
N GLU A 492 -0.02 15.37 -2.94
CA GLU A 492 -0.46 14.67 -4.17
C GLU A 492 -0.04 13.21 -4.17
N LEU A 493 1.17 12.90 -3.67
CA LEU A 493 1.70 11.53 -3.61
C LEU A 493 0.98 10.67 -2.57
N ALA A 494 0.63 11.22 -1.39
CA ALA A 494 -0.17 10.48 -0.42
C ALA A 494 -1.55 10.13 -0.99
N GLN A 495 -2.23 11.10 -1.63
CA GLN A 495 -3.54 10.84 -2.24
C GLN A 495 -3.46 9.86 -3.42
N ALA A 496 -2.52 10.07 -4.33
CA ALA A 496 -2.36 9.23 -5.53
C ALA A 496 -1.96 7.81 -5.16
N GLY A 497 -0.95 7.67 -4.30
CA GLY A 497 -0.38 6.39 -3.96
C GLY A 497 -1.27 5.58 -3.02
N THR A 498 -1.97 6.20 -2.06
CA THR A 498 -3.01 5.48 -1.30
C THR A 498 -4.16 5.06 -2.20
N PHE A 499 -4.70 5.93 -3.06
CA PHE A 499 -5.76 5.52 -3.99
C PHE A 499 -5.34 4.35 -4.89
N MET A 500 -4.13 4.40 -5.45
CA MET A 500 -3.58 3.34 -6.30
C MET A 500 -3.30 2.05 -5.51
N HIS A 501 -2.84 2.16 -4.26
CA HIS A 501 -2.62 1.02 -3.38
C HIS A 501 -3.91 0.25 -3.11
N GLU A 502 -4.96 0.95 -2.68
CA GLU A 502 -6.24 0.33 -2.39
C GLU A 502 -6.91 -0.24 -3.66
N LEU A 503 -6.75 0.43 -4.80
CA LEU A 503 -7.19 -0.11 -6.09
C LEU A 503 -6.39 -1.35 -6.46
N GLY A 504 -5.10 -1.43 -6.09
CA GLY A 504 -4.25 -2.60 -6.35
C GLY A 504 -4.78 -3.86 -5.67
N HIS A 505 -5.25 -3.74 -4.43
CA HIS A 505 -5.94 -4.85 -3.74
C HIS A 505 -7.21 -5.29 -4.48
N ASN A 506 -8.04 -4.34 -4.93
CA ASN A 506 -9.18 -4.65 -5.78
C ASN A 506 -8.77 -5.41 -7.05
N LEU A 507 -7.59 -5.10 -7.60
CA LEU A 507 -7.03 -5.72 -8.80
C LEU A 507 -6.15 -6.95 -8.51
N GLY A 508 -6.23 -7.52 -7.29
CA GLY A 508 -5.59 -8.79 -6.96
C GLY A 508 -4.19 -8.71 -6.33
N LEU A 509 -3.64 -7.51 -6.12
CA LEU A 509 -2.31 -7.35 -5.53
C LEU A 509 -2.34 -7.41 -4.01
N HIS A 510 -1.38 -8.12 -3.44
CA HIS A 510 -1.06 -8.04 -2.02
C HIS A 510 0.03 -7.01 -1.76
N HIS A 511 0.32 -6.74 -0.49
CA HIS A 511 1.28 -5.70 -0.16
C HIS A 511 2.73 -5.99 -0.62
N GLY A 512 3.09 -7.26 -0.76
CA GLY A 512 4.34 -7.71 -1.38
C GLY A 512 4.19 -8.16 -2.84
N GLY A 513 3.04 -7.93 -3.46
CA GLY A 513 2.70 -8.38 -4.81
C GLY A 513 1.83 -9.63 -4.77
N ASP A 514 2.43 -10.77 -4.45
CA ASP A 514 1.79 -12.08 -4.30
C ASP A 514 1.81 -12.61 -2.85
N ASP A 515 2.36 -11.83 -1.92
CA ASP A 515 2.45 -12.13 -0.49
C ASP A 515 2.19 -10.87 0.36
N GLU A 516 2.11 -11.04 1.68
CA GLU A 516 1.91 -9.93 2.63
C GLU A 516 3.22 -9.28 3.11
N ALA A 517 4.37 -9.64 2.53
CA ALA A 517 5.66 -9.19 3.00
C ALA A 517 5.92 -7.74 2.59
N GLN A 518 6.10 -6.90 3.61
CA GLN A 518 6.30 -5.46 3.44
C GLN A 518 7.77 -5.06 3.38
N TYR A 519 8.02 -3.88 2.82
CA TYR A 519 9.35 -3.26 2.78
C TYR A 519 10.42 -4.05 2.00
N LYS A 520 10.00 -5.00 1.14
CA LYS A 520 10.89 -5.77 0.27
C LYS A 520 11.72 -4.84 -0.64
N PRO A 521 13.07 -4.81 -0.54
CA PRO A 521 13.90 -3.94 -1.39
C PRO A 521 13.82 -4.28 -2.88
N ASN A 522 13.58 -5.55 -3.21
CA ASN A 522 13.42 -6.07 -4.57
C ASN A 522 11.97 -6.01 -5.08
N TYR A 523 11.08 -5.27 -4.41
CA TYR A 523 9.70 -5.07 -4.84
C TYR A 523 9.35 -3.57 -4.94
N GLN A 524 9.40 -3.05 -6.16
CA GLN A 524 9.32 -1.62 -6.48
C GLN A 524 7.91 -1.25 -6.93
N SER A 525 6.99 -1.11 -5.97
CA SER A 525 5.56 -0.91 -6.22
C SER A 525 4.95 -0.02 -5.13
N VAL A 526 3.91 0.75 -5.45
CA VAL A 526 3.11 1.47 -4.44
C VAL A 526 2.41 0.55 -3.43
N MET A 527 2.27 -0.75 -3.74
CA MET A 527 1.81 -1.76 -2.78
C MET A 527 2.78 -1.94 -1.60
N ASN A 528 4.06 -1.63 -1.81
CA ASN A 528 5.06 -1.63 -0.75
C ASN A 528 5.06 -0.29 -0.02
N TYR A 529 4.89 -0.32 1.30
CA TYR A 529 4.83 0.86 2.18
C TYR A 529 6.03 1.80 2.11
N THR A 530 7.17 1.31 1.61
CA THR A 530 8.32 2.17 1.27
C THR A 530 7.94 3.28 0.29
N TYR A 531 7.04 3.00 -0.65
CA TYR A 531 6.71 3.87 -1.77
C TYR A 531 5.28 4.43 -1.74
N GLN A 532 4.34 3.83 -1.00
CA GLN A 532 2.91 4.17 -1.03
C GLN A 532 2.63 5.68 -0.97
N THR A 533 3.28 6.44 -0.08
CA THR A 533 2.98 7.89 0.10
C THR A 533 4.08 8.82 -0.41
N LYS A 534 5.24 8.28 -0.79
CA LYS A 534 6.41 9.02 -1.27
C LYS A 534 6.63 8.89 -2.77
N GLY A 535 6.01 7.89 -3.40
CA GLY A 535 6.26 7.50 -4.78
C GLY A 535 7.62 6.83 -4.97
N LEU A 536 7.78 6.26 -6.17
CA LEU A 536 9.03 5.75 -6.70
C LEU A 536 9.83 6.91 -7.31
N VAL A 537 11.16 6.84 -7.24
CA VAL A 537 12.06 7.84 -7.86
C VAL A 537 12.96 7.13 -8.86
N SER A 538 12.83 7.46 -10.15
CA SER A 538 13.64 6.91 -11.24
C SER A 538 14.53 7.99 -11.87
N ASP A 539 15.76 7.64 -12.22
CA ASP A 539 16.68 8.49 -12.98
C ASP A 539 16.45 8.45 -14.51
N VAL A 540 15.62 7.52 -15.00
CA VAL A 540 15.42 7.22 -16.43
C VAL A 540 14.78 8.38 -17.20
N ARG A 541 13.97 9.23 -16.54
CA ARG A 541 13.29 10.38 -17.19
C ARG A 541 14.06 11.70 -17.12
N GLY A 542 15.28 11.73 -16.57
CA GLY A 542 16.09 12.95 -16.46
C GLY A 542 15.48 14.05 -15.57
N LYS A 543 14.49 13.68 -14.76
CA LYS A 543 13.85 14.50 -13.72
C LYS A 543 13.73 13.63 -12.47
N GLU A 544 14.22 14.12 -11.33
CA GLU A 544 14.20 13.43 -10.03
C GLU A 544 12.83 13.52 -9.34
N GLU A 545 11.74 13.59 -10.11
CA GLU A 545 10.40 13.77 -9.54
C GLU A 545 9.82 12.40 -9.15
N PRO A 546 9.29 12.26 -7.92
CA PRO A 546 8.62 11.03 -7.53
C PRO A 546 7.34 10.80 -8.35
N TYR A 547 7.03 9.54 -8.62
CA TYR A 547 5.83 9.10 -9.33
C TYR A 547 5.20 7.88 -8.64
N VAL A 548 3.95 7.56 -8.96
CA VAL A 548 3.27 6.35 -8.50
C VAL A 548 3.27 5.32 -9.63
N ASP A 549 3.49 4.05 -9.31
CA ASP A 549 3.52 2.95 -10.27
C ASP A 549 3.44 1.60 -9.53
N TYR A 550 2.97 0.57 -10.21
CA TYR A 550 3.19 -0.80 -9.77
C TYR A 550 4.52 -1.33 -10.32
N SER A 551 4.96 -2.49 -9.84
CA SER A 551 6.18 -3.11 -10.35
C SER A 551 5.98 -3.66 -11.77
N HIS A 552 6.97 -3.47 -12.64
CA HIS A 552 6.98 -3.95 -14.04
C HIS A 552 7.81 -5.24 -14.23
N TRP A 553 8.46 -5.72 -13.16
CA TRP A 553 9.36 -6.87 -13.21
C TRP A 553 9.49 -7.55 -11.85
N ALA A 554 9.44 -8.88 -11.85
CA ALA A 554 9.94 -9.69 -10.76
C ALA A 554 11.48 -9.61 -10.69
N LEU A 555 11.98 -8.73 -9.82
CA LEU A 555 13.42 -8.61 -9.57
C LEU A 555 13.94 -9.89 -8.86
N PRO A 556 15.25 -10.20 -8.95
CA PRO A 556 15.81 -11.41 -8.34
C PRO A 556 15.49 -11.54 -6.85
N ASP A 557 15.29 -12.78 -6.40
CA ASP A 557 15.10 -13.12 -5.01
C ASP A 557 16.27 -12.64 -4.14
N LEU A 558 15.97 -12.13 -2.95
CA LEU A 558 16.96 -11.79 -1.93
C LEU A 558 16.87 -12.78 -0.77
N ASP A 559 17.93 -13.55 -0.54
CA ASP A 559 18.03 -14.42 0.64
C ASP A 559 18.64 -13.64 1.79
N GLU A 560 17.82 -13.27 2.78
CA GLU A 560 18.25 -12.53 3.97
C GLU A 560 19.24 -13.30 4.85
N ALA A 561 19.42 -14.61 4.62
CA ALA A 561 20.46 -15.40 5.27
C ALA A 561 21.83 -15.35 4.57
N ASP A 562 21.89 -14.86 3.32
CA ASP A 562 23.08 -14.92 2.45
C ASP A 562 23.18 -13.71 1.49
N LEU A 563 22.92 -12.50 1.97
CA LEU A 563 22.99 -11.28 1.15
C LEU A 563 24.42 -10.97 0.66
N ASP A 564 24.55 -10.49 -0.57
CA ASP A 564 25.80 -10.06 -1.20
C ASP A 564 25.72 -8.57 -1.54
N GLU A 565 26.51 -7.76 -0.83
CA GLU A 565 26.54 -6.31 -1.05
C GLU A 565 27.13 -5.93 -2.41
N THR A 566 28.05 -6.74 -2.93
CA THR A 566 28.69 -6.47 -4.23
C THR A 566 27.71 -6.72 -5.39
N ALA A 567 26.76 -7.62 -5.19
CA ALA A 567 25.67 -7.90 -6.13
C ALA A 567 24.48 -6.95 -5.97
N GLY A 568 24.20 -6.50 -4.73
CA GLY A 568 22.98 -5.79 -4.38
C GLY A 568 21.75 -6.60 -4.76
N ILE A 569 20.81 -6.01 -5.50
CA ILE A 569 19.62 -6.72 -6.02
C ILE A 569 19.96 -7.65 -7.20
N GLY A 570 21.18 -7.58 -7.75
CA GLY A 570 21.59 -8.46 -8.84
C GLY A 570 20.95 -8.15 -10.19
N SER A 571 20.29 -6.99 -10.34
CA SER A 571 19.63 -6.57 -11.58
C SER A 571 19.97 -5.14 -11.96
N SER A 572 20.28 -4.91 -13.25
CA SER A 572 20.40 -3.57 -13.81
C SER A 572 19.04 -2.91 -14.07
N LEU A 573 17.93 -3.62 -13.84
CA LEU A 573 16.55 -3.11 -13.98
C LEU A 573 16.02 -2.46 -12.69
N ALA A 574 16.80 -2.44 -11.61
CA ALA A 574 16.44 -1.74 -10.38
C ALA A 574 16.83 -0.25 -10.48
N TRP A 575 16.04 0.54 -11.23
CA TRP A 575 16.29 1.99 -11.43
C TRP A 575 15.62 2.88 -10.38
N VAL A 576 14.95 2.28 -9.40
CA VAL A 576 14.27 3.02 -8.34
C VAL A 576 15.21 3.19 -7.16
N ARG A 577 15.14 4.37 -6.54
CA ARG A 577 15.80 4.61 -5.26
C ARG A 577 14.91 4.06 -4.14
N ALA A 578 15.46 3.18 -3.31
CA ALA A 578 14.85 2.91 -2.01
C ALA A 578 15.76 3.38 -0.87
N GLU A 579 15.15 3.51 0.30
CA GLU A 579 15.80 3.97 1.50
C GLU A 579 16.30 2.76 2.30
N TRP A 580 17.61 2.70 2.49
CA TRP A 580 18.26 1.72 3.35
C TRP A 580 19.35 2.42 4.19
N CYS A 581 19.60 1.95 5.41
CA CYS A 581 20.58 2.53 6.35
C CYS A 581 20.38 4.01 6.76
N GLY A 582 19.14 4.53 6.69
CA GLY A 582 18.84 5.92 7.06
C GLY A 582 19.61 6.99 6.28
N SER A 583 20.27 6.62 5.17
CA SER A 583 21.13 7.51 4.41
C SER A 583 20.86 7.38 2.90
N ARG A 584 20.11 8.38 2.39
CA ARG A 584 19.92 8.81 0.99
C ARG A 584 19.61 7.72 -0.03
N ASN A 585 18.37 7.72 -0.53
CA ASN A 585 17.97 7.64 -1.95
C ASN A 585 19.10 7.19 -2.91
N ARG A 586 19.51 5.91 -2.85
CA ARG A 586 20.48 5.32 -3.77
C ARG A 586 19.74 4.53 -4.81
N LEU A 587 20.10 4.72 -6.07
CA LEU A 587 19.64 3.84 -7.15
C LEU A 587 20.03 2.42 -6.76
N MET A 588 19.08 1.50 -6.78
CA MET A 588 19.34 0.09 -6.44
C MET A 588 19.98 -0.69 -7.61
N ASN A 589 20.72 0.00 -8.49
CA ASN A 589 21.41 -0.57 -9.63
C ASN A 589 22.89 -0.83 -9.32
N GLY A 590 23.15 -1.95 -8.63
CA GLY A 590 24.51 -2.40 -8.31
C GLY A 590 24.69 -2.63 -6.83
N ALA A 591 25.89 -2.38 -6.33
CA ALA A 591 26.26 -2.73 -4.96
C ALA A 591 25.48 -1.92 -3.91
N ILE A 592 24.96 -2.61 -2.90
CA ILE A 592 24.16 -2.04 -1.80
C ILE A 592 24.84 -2.40 -0.49
N ASP A 593 25.02 -1.40 0.37
CA ASP A 593 25.55 -1.55 1.73
C ASP A 593 24.43 -2.14 2.62
N TRP A 594 24.38 -3.46 2.76
CA TRP A 594 23.29 -4.13 3.46
C TRP A 594 23.47 -4.08 4.97
N ASP A 595 24.69 -3.94 5.51
CA ASP A 595 24.91 -3.91 6.97
C ASP A 595 25.11 -2.52 7.59
N CYS A 596 25.13 -1.47 6.75
CA CYS A 596 25.25 -0.07 7.10
C CYS A 596 26.61 0.33 7.67
N ASP A 597 27.69 -0.29 7.20
CA ASP A 597 29.05 0.00 7.65
C ASP A 597 29.81 1.02 6.79
N ASP A 598 29.11 1.66 5.84
CA ASP A 598 29.60 2.62 4.85
C ASP A 598 30.52 1.99 3.76
N ASP A 599 30.50 0.67 3.59
CA ASP A 599 31.10 -0.02 2.45
C ASP A 599 30.13 -0.97 1.72
N THR A 600 30.60 -1.68 0.70
CA THR A 600 29.75 -2.60 -0.11
C THR A 600 30.53 -3.85 -0.48
N SER A 601 31.32 -4.36 0.46
CA SER A 601 32.29 -5.43 0.24
C SER A 601 31.93 -6.73 0.92
N SER A 602 30.89 -6.75 1.74
CA SER A 602 30.46 -7.91 2.49
C SER A 602 29.66 -8.88 1.61
N THR A 603 29.90 -10.17 1.84
CA THR A 603 29.22 -11.28 1.18
C THR A 603 28.75 -12.26 2.24
N SER A 604 27.65 -12.97 2.00
CA SER A 604 27.04 -13.90 2.96
C SER A 604 26.62 -13.24 4.26
N LEU A 605 25.97 -12.08 4.12
CA LEU A 605 25.39 -11.35 5.23
C LEU A 605 24.06 -11.96 5.62
N ARG A 606 23.89 -12.20 6.92
CA ARG A 606 22.59 -12.50 7.49
C ARG A 606 21.99 -11.23 8.05
N ARG A 607 20.99 -10.67 7.38
CA ARG A 607 20.34 -9.42 7.78
C ARG A 607 18.87 -9.41 7.39
N ASP A 608 18.05 -9.03 8.36
CA ASP A 608 16.65 -8.67 8.17
C ASP A 608 16.62 -7.29 7.51
N VAL A 609 16.22 -7.24 6.24
CA VAL A 609 16.14 -6.03 5.42
C VAL A 609 14.72 -5.49 5.28
N THR A 610 13.71 -6.23 5.71
CA THR A 610 12.31 -5.77 5.78
C THR A 610 11.98 -5.11 7.13
N GLY A 611 12.71 -5.46 8.18
CA GLY A 611 12.51 -5.01 9.56
C GLY A 611 11.43 -5.78 10.32
N ASP A 612 10.97 -6.92 9.80
CA ASP A 612 9.89 -7.73 10.37
C ASP A 612 10.35 -8.72 11.47
N LYS A 613 11.67 -8.79 11.71
CA LYS A 613 12.38 -9.67 12.67
C LYS A 613 12.47 -11.13 12.24
N SER A 614 12.12 -11.44 11.00
CA SER A 614 12.31 -12.73 10.36
C SER A 614 13.56 -12.68 9.47
N ILE A 615 13.94 -13.84 8.93
CA ILE A 615 15.04 -13.94 7.96
C ILE A 615 14.55 -14.92 6.91
N ASP A 616 14.10 -14.39 5.80
CA ASP A 616 13.36 -15.11 4.77
C ASP A 616 14.00 -14.91 3.38
N VAL A 617 13.42 -15.58 2.39
CA VAL A 617 13.72 -15.33 0.98
C VAL A 617 12.66 -14.38 0.47
N LEU A 618 13.07 -13.17 0.08
CA LEU A 618 12.19 -12.14 -0.42
C LEU A 618 12.02 -12.31 -1.92
N HIS A 619 10.80 -12.66 -2.35
CA HIS A 619 10.47 -12.80 -3.75
C HIS A 619 10.09 -11.46 -4.36
N GLY A 620 10.69 -11.13 -5.50
CA GLY A 620 10.25 -9.99 -6.32
C GLY A 620 9.02 -10.38 -7.14
N HIS A 621 8.17 -9.40 -7.44
CA HIS A 621 6.92 -9.62 -8.16
C HIS A 621 6.77 -8.64 -9.34
N ASP A 622 6.03 -9.03 -10.38
CA ASP A 622 5.66 -8.20 -11.53
C ASP A 622 4.16 -7.93 -11.46
N ASP A 623 3.79 -6.81 -10.86
CA ASP A 623 2.39 -6.50 -10.59
C ASP A 623 1.58 -6.27 -11.86
N TRP A 624 2.11 -5.51 -12.82
CA TRP A 624 1.38 -5.15 -14.03
C TRP A 624 1.00 -6.39 -14.85
N ALA A 625 1.86 -7.41 -14.85
CA ALA A 625 1.59 -8.67 -15.52
C ALA A 625 0.59 -9.57 -14.79
N SER A 626 0.32 -9.29 -13.50
CA SER A 626 -0.47 -10.14 -12.60
C SER A 626 -1.80 -9.51 -12.17
N LEU A 627 -2.18 -8.35 -12.72
CA LEU A 627 -3.45 -7.69 -12.36
C LEU A 627 -4.66 -8.54 -12.79
N VAL A 628 -5.65 -8.59 -11.91
CA VAL A 628 -6.97 -9.17 -12.14
C VAL A 628 -7.98 -8.04 -12.21
N PHE A 629 -8.44 -7.72 -13.43
CA PHE A 629 -9.32 -6.57 -13.67
C PHE A 629 -10.78 -6.83 -13.25
N ASP A 630 -11.21 -8.10 -13.25
CA ASP A 630 -12.53 -8.53 -12.76
C ASP A 630 -12.50 -8.93 -11.28
N GLY A 631 -12.94 -8.01 -10.41
CA GLY A 631 -12.98 -8.21 -8.96
C GLY A 631 -14.35 -7.93 -8.35
N GLY A 632 -14.71 -8.69 -7.30
CA GLY A 632 -15.97 -8.55 -6.57
C GLY A 632 -17.21 -8.81 -7.43
N LEU A 633 -17.77 -7.74 -8.02
CA LEU A 633 -18.95 -7.80 -8.91
C LEU A 633 -18.68 -7.23 -10.32
N VAL A 634 -17.47 -6.72 -10.58
CA VAL A 634 -17.08 -6.21 -11.91
C VAL A 634 -17.09 -7.38 -12.90
N GLY A 635 -17.62 -7.14 -14.10
CA GLY A 635 -17.92 -8.16 -15.12
C GLY A 635 -19.20 -8.97 -14.85
N ASP A 636 -19.57 -9.21 -13.60
CA ASP A 636 -20.68 -10.10 -13.25
C ASP A 636 -22.05 -9.39 -13.28
N ALA A 637 -22.55 -9.04 -14.48
CA ALA A 637 -23.85 -8.37 -14.66
C ALA A 637 -25.00 -9.08 -13.92
N GLY A 638 -25.71 -8.33 -13.07
CA GLY A 638 -26.85 -8.83 -12.30
C GLY A 638 -26.48 -9.88 -11.24
N SER A 639 -25.20 -10.02 -10.89
CA SER A 639 -24.72 -11.03 -9.95
C SER A 639 -25.46 -11.00 -8.61
N LEU A 640 -25.83 -12.19 -8.16
CA LEU A 640 -26.40 -12.44 -6.84
C LEU A 640 -25.31 -12.77 -5.79
N ALA A 641 -24.05 -12.40 -6.03
CA ALA A 641 -22.98 -12.61 -5.06
C ALA A 641 -23.05 -11.58 -3.92
N GLU A 642 -22.87 -12.04 -2.70
CA GLU A 642 -22.70 -11.18 -1.54
C GLU A 642 -21.22 -10.92 -1.32
N LEU A 643 -20.87 -9.65 -1.10
CA LEU A 643 -19.50 -9.23 -0.83
C LEU A 643 -19.19 -9.37 0.67
N PRO A 644 -17.93 -9.65 1.06
CA PRO A 644 -17.54 -9.76 2.46
C PRO A 644 -17.96 -8.53 3.27
N THR A 645 -18.43 -8.75 4.50
CA THR A 645 -18.90 -7.68 5.40
C THR A 645 -17.91 -7.34 6.52
N PHE A 646 -16.86 -8.15 6.67
CA PHE A 646 -15.82 -7.97 7.67
C PHE A 646 -14.46 -8.35 7.07
N ILE A 647 -13.47 -7.47 7.25
CA ILE A 647 -12.08 -7.65 6.83
C ILE A 647 -11.19 -7.07 7.92
N ASP A 648 -10.04 -7.70 8.13
CA ASP A 648 -9.06 -7.20 9.09
C ASP A 648 -8.27 -6.04 8.47
N ALA A 649 -8.34 -4.87 9.11
CA ALA A 649 -7.64 -3.64 8.71
C ALA A 649 -6.22 -3.52 9.28
N SER A 650 -5.81 -4.43 10.15
CA SER A 650 -4.66 -4.18 11.03
C SER A 650 -3.32 -4.15 10.31
N ASP A 651 -3.27 -4.64 9.07
CA ASP A 651 -2.08 -4.65 8.24
C ASP A 651 -1.97 -3.43 7.29
N GLU A 652 -2.94 -2.51 7.34
CA GLU A 652 -3.02 -1.28 6.52
C GLU A 652 -2.12 -0.13 7.06
N MET A 653 -1.55 0.70 6.18
CA MET A 653 -0.59 1.75 6.58
C MET A 653 -1.24 2.77 7.52
N THR A 654 -0.58 3.03 8.64
CA THR A 654 -0.97 4.06 9.60
C THR A 654 -0.16 5.35 9.43
N LEU A 655 -0.69 6.47 9.95
CA LEU A 655 0.05 7.73 10.03
C LEU A 655 1.38 7.57 10.80
N GLU A 656 1.41 6.74 11.84
CA GLU A 656 2.62 6.48 12.61
C GLU A 656 3.69 5.82 11.72
N GLU A 657 3.30 4.85 10.89
CA GLU A 657 4.21 4.17 9.98
C GLU A 657 4.72 5.09 8.88
N HIS A 658 3.85 5.89 8.28
CA HIS A 658 4.27 6.96 7.38
C HIS A 658 5.33 7.87 8.04
N GLN A 659 5.09 8.28 9.28
CA GLN A 659 6.00 9.15 10.04
C GLN A 659 7.30 8.46 10.48
N ARG A 660 7.33 7.13 10.66
CA ARG A 660 8.58 6.38 10.94
C ARG A 660 9.58 6.48 9.78
N TYR A 661 9.06 6.63 8.56
CA TYR A 661 9.87 6.67 7.35
C TYR A 661 9.98 8.05 6.73
N GLU A 662 9.22 9.07 7.13
CA GLU A 662 9.58 10.46 6.78
C GLU A 662 11.07 10.67 7.11
N THR A 663 11.87 10.94 6.08
CA THR A 663 13.30 11.13 6.25
C THR A 663 13.52 12.11 7.39
N PRO A 664 14.56 11.95 8.22
CA PRO A 664 14.88 12.88 9.30
C PRO A 664 15.01 14.34 8.86
N GLU A 665 14.96 14.65 7.56
CA GLU A 665 14.88 16.00 7.01
C GLU A 665 13.52 16.70 7.28
N GLN A 666 12.41 15.98 7.57
CA GLN A 666 11.12 16.57 8.00
C GLN A 666 10.78 16.39 9.50
N GLN A 667 11.58 15.61 10.23
CA GLN A 667 11.58 15.57 11.70
C GLN A 667 12.98 15.85 12.27
N THR A 668 13.73 16.78 11.68
CA THR A 668 14.82 17.40 12.45
C THR A 668 14.17 18.17 13.60
N ALA A 669 14.68 18.01 14.82
CA ALA A 669 14.37 18.97 15.87
C ALA A 669 14.60 20.37 15.28
N PRO A 670 13.59 21.25 15.28
CA PRO A 670 13.66 22.49 14.53
C PRO A 670 14.88 23.27 15.00
N THR A 671 15.55 23.94 14.06
CA THR A 671 16.75 24.71 14.34
C THR A 671 16.54 25.66 15.52
N VAL A 672 15.33 26.21 15.65
CA VAL A 672 14.87 26.89 16.86
C VAL A 672 13.50 26.35 17.31
N PHE A 673 13.41 25.91 18.57
CA PHE A 673 12.16 25.62 19.26
C PHE A 673 11.96 26.53 20.48
N VAL A 674 10.77 27.11 20.66
CA VAL A 674 10.42 27.80 21.91
C VAL A 674 9.02 27.48 22.44
N ASP A 675 8.92 27.21 23.75
CA ASP A 675 7.65 26.92 24.45
C ASP A 675 6.75 28.17 24.68
N GLY A 676 7.24 29.37 24.35
CA GLY A 676 6.58 30.65 24.63
C GLY A 676 6.80 31.68 23.53
N PRO A 677 6.34 32.93 23.71
CA PRO A 677 6.36 33.91 22.63
C PRO A 677 7.78 34.26 22.17
N LEU A 678 7.94 34.37 20.86
CA LEU A 678 9.21 34.71 20.20
C LEU A 678 9.21 36.18 19.75
N GLN A 679 10.25 36.93 20.12
CA GLN A 679 10.43 38.31 19.67
C GLN A 679 11.76 38.48 18.92
N LEU A 680 11.68 38.70 17.60
CA LEU A 680 12.80 38.97 16.72
C LEU A 680 12.94 40.49 16.52
N THR A 681 13.73 41.11 17.41
CA THR A 681 13.85 42.57 17.51
C THR A 681 15.11 43.16 16.84
N ASN A 682 15.97 42.32 16.26
CA ASN A 682 17.26 42.69 15.67
C ASN A 682 17.64 41.76 14.50
N THR A 683 18.83 41.92 13.92
CA THR A 683 19.39 41.04 12.87
C THR A 683 19.67 39.62 13.40
N VAL A 684 18.63 38.79 13.44
CA VAL A 684 18.70 37.35 13.69
C VAL A 684 18.59 36.63 12.35
N ALA A 685 19.46 35.65 12.10
CA ALA A 685 19.40 34.81 10.92
C ALA A 685 19.37 33.33 11.32
N VAL A 686 18.35 32.60 10.88
CA VAL A 686 18.27 31.14 10.95
C VAL A 686 18.46 30.61 9.53
N ARG A 687 19.50 29.82 9.28
CA ARG A 687 20.02 29.54 7.92
C ARG A 687 20.32 28.06 7.68
N GLY A 688 20.31 27.63 6.43
CA GLY A 688 20.57 26.24 5.99
C GLY A 688 19.30 25.50 5.55
N ALA A 689 19.47 24.31 4.99
CA ALA A 689 18.35 23.41 4.67
C ALA A 689 17.74 22.87 5.98
N GLY A 690 16.41 22.83 6.12
CA GLY A 690 15.74 22.47 7.38
C GLY A 690 15.89 23.52 8.51
N ALA A 691 16.11 24.80 8.16
CA ALA A 691 16.33 25.89 9.10
C ALA A 691 15.03 26.41 9.77
N ASP A 692 14.26 25.48 10.33
CA ASP A 692 12.90 25.74 10.79
C ASP A 692 12.85 26.37 12.18
N VAL A 693 11.81 27.19 12.38
CA VAL A 693 11.52 27.88 13.63
C VAL A 693 10.12 27.50 14.08
N VAL A 694 10.03 26.87 15.26
CA VAL A 694 8.79 26.36 15.82
C VAL A 694 8.51 27.00 17.18
N VAL A 695 7.29 27.51 17.37
CA VAL A 695 6.92 28.36 18.51
C VAL A 695 5.57 27.96 19.09
N GLN A 696 5.53 27.55 20.36
CA GLN A 696 4.27 27.35 21.10
C GLN A 696 3.72 28.68 21.65
N GLY A 697 3.47 29.65 20.77
CA GLY A 697 2.93 30.96 21.14
C GLY A 697 2.99 31.97 20.00
N ASP A 698 2.94 33.26 20.35
CA ASP A 698 2.99 34.34 19.37
C ASP A 698 4.41 34.59 18.86
N VAL A 699 4.55 34.88 17.57
CA VAL A 699 5.79 35.34 16.93
C VAL A 699 5.66 36.80 16.55
N ARG A 700 6.61 37.64 16.97
CA ARG A 700 6.69 39.04 16.56
C ARG A 700 8.06 39.36 16.01
N CYS A 701 8.12 39.72 14.75
CA CYS A 701 9.32 40.16 14.07
C CYS A 701 9.17 41.62 13.63
N ASN A 702 9.94 42.50 14.26
CA ASN A 702 9.95 43.92 13.96
C ASN A 702 11.35 44.41 13.57
N SER A 703 12.08 43.60 12.83
CA SER A 703 13.47 43.86 12.44
C SER A 703 13.77 43.22 11.07
N ASP A 704 15.01 43.33 10.60
CA ASP A 704 15.47 42.74 9.34
C ASP A 704 15.97 41.29 9.55
N ALA A 705 15.25 40.50 10.36
CA ALA A 705 15.58 39.10 10.62
C ALA A 705 15.27 38.20 9.41
N VAL A 706 15.98 37.08 9.29
CA VAL A 706 15.84 36.11 8.19
C VAL A 706 15.67 34.70 8.76
N VAL A 707 14.68 33.98 8.29
CA VAL A 707 14.50 32.52 8.48
C VAL A 707 14.53 31.89 7.10
N GLU A 708 15.48 30.99 6.84
CA GLU A 708 15.60 30.33 5.53
C GLU A 708 14.67 29.11 5.38
N GLY A 709 14.27 28.47 6.49
CA GLY A 709 13.25 27.41 6.50
C GLY A 709 11.86 27.92 6.84
N ASP A 710 11.06 27.06 7.45
CA ASP A 710 9.66 27.29 7.79
C ASP A 710 9.49 27.96 9.17
N LEU A 711 8.37 28.65 9.34
CA LEU A 711 7.96 29.26 10.61
C LEU A 711 6.59 28.72 11.03
N VAL A 712 6.58 27.91 12.08
CA VAL A 712 5.35 27.34 12.65
C VAL A 712 5.09 27.92 14.03
N ALA A 713 3.88 28.48 14.24
CA ALA A 713 3.47 29.09 15.50
C ALA A 713 2.09 28.61 15.94
N SER A 714 1.93 28.17 17.20
CA SER A 714 0.59 27.88 17.73
C SER A 714 -0.24 29.14 17.99
N GLY A 715 0.41 30.31 18.11
CA GLY A 715 -0.21 31.62 18.30
C GLY A 715 -0.24 32.48 17.02
N SER A 716 -0.29 33.80 17.21
CA SER A 716 -0.33 34.78 16.11
C SER A 716 1.07 35.14 15.61
N VAL A 717 1.22 35.38 14.30
CA VAL A 717 2.49 35.80 13.68
C VAL A 717 2.37 37.25 13.20
N THR A 718 3.30 38.11 13.59
CA THR A 718 3.37 39.50 13.12
C THR A 718 4.75 39.78 12.54
N LEU A 719 4.82 40.07 11.24
CA LEU A 719 6.04 40.40 10.51
C LEU A 719 5.96 41.85 9.99
N THR A 720 6.98 42.64 10.31
CA THR A 720 7.13 44.02 9.81
C THR A 720 8.58 44.33 9.43
N ASN A 721 8.90 45.58 9.11
CA ASN A 721 10.20 46.01 8.59
C ASN A 721 10.64 45.17 7.38
N ARG A 722 11.83 44.56 7.35
CA ARG A 722 12.25 43.62 6.28
C ARG A 722 12.34 42.17 6.76
N CYS A 723 11.54 41.79 7.75
CA CYS A 723 11.54 40.42 8.23
C CYS A 723 11.21 39.45 7.09
N THR A 724 12.07 38.46 6.89
CA THR A 724 11.99 37.53 5.75
C THR A 724 11.93 36.09 6.26
N VAL A 725 10.90 35.37 5.86
CA VAL A 725 10.82 33.90 5.94
C VAL A 725 10.90 33.40 4.49
N LEU A 726 11.82 32.50 4.18
CA LEU A 726 11.96 31.97 2.81
C LEU A 726 11.06 30.75 2.56
N GLY A 727 10.81 29.94 3.59
CA GLY A 727 9.83 28.85 3.56
C GLY A 727 8.41 29.31 3.89
N ASP A 728 7.63 28.39 4.43
CA ASP A 728 6.21 28.52 4.75
C ASP A 728 5.99 29.18 6.12
N VAL A 729 4.80 29.77 6.29
CA VAL A 729 4.35 30.29 7.58
C VAL A 729 3.03 29.65 7.97
N VAL A 730 3.04 28.89 9.06
CA VAL A 730 1.85 28.26 9.64
C VAL A 730 1.57 28.89 11.01
N ALA A 731 0.36 29.42 11.22
CA ALA A 731 0.00 30.10 12.47
C ALA A 731 -1.36 29.66 12.98
N GLY A 732 -1.50 29.33 14.27
CA GLY A 732 -2.79 29.03 14.90
C GLY A 732 -3.64 30.27 15.20
N GLY A 733 -3.02 31.45 15.26
CA GLY A 733 -3.66 32.75 15.44
C GLY A 733 -3.61 33.61 14.18
N ALA A 734 -3.82 34.93 14.31
CA ALA A 734 -3.79 35.84 13.16
C ALA A 734 -2.37 35.99 12.58
N VAL A 735 -2.29 36.26 11.28
CA VAL A 735 -1.03 36.59 10.59
C VAL A 735 -1.08 38.04 10.13
N GLU A 736 -0.13 38.88 10.52
CA GLU A 736 -0.04 40.28 10.08
C GLU A 736 1.28 40.56 9.38
N LEU A 737 1.22 41.06 8.14
CA LEU A 737 2.37 41.48 7.34
C LEU A 737 2.27 42.96 6.98
N THR A 738 3.25 43.74 7.41
CA THR A 738 3.34 45.19 7.14
C THR A 738 4.74 45.60 6.66
N ALA A 739 4.89 46.86 6.24
CA ALA A 739 6.14 47.41 5.72
C ALA A 739 6.70 46.57 4.57
N ALA A 740 7.94 46.09 4.62
CA ALA A 740 8.61 45.35 3.53
C ALA A 740 8.88 43.87 3.91
N ALA A 741 8.05 43.29 4.80
CA ALA A 741 8.14 41.89 5.20
C ALA A 741 7.93 40.94 4.00
N ARG A 742 8.57 39.77 4.04
CA ARG A 742 8.58 38.80 2.95
C ARG A 742 8.36 37.38 3.44
N ILE A 743 7.49 36.65 2.75
CA ILE A 743 7.33 35.19 2.86
C ILE A 743 7.58 34.60 1.48
N GLY A 744 8.47 33.62 1.39
CA GLY A 744 8.86 32.95 0.15
C GLY A 744 7.93 31.79 -0.22
N GLY A 745 7.41 31.07 0.77
CA GLY A 745 6.44 29.99 0.61
C GLY A 745 4.99 30.42 0.87
N ASP A 746 4.20 29.46 1.33
CA ASP A 746 2.77 29.57 1.60
C ASP A 746 2.48 30.10 3.00
N VAL A 747 1.24 30.57 3.20
CA VAL A 747 0.74 31.03 4.50
C VAL A 747 -0.52 30.26 4.86
N THR A 748 -0.51 29.56 5.99
CA THR A 748 -1.66 28.79 6.49
C THR A 748 -2.06 29.28 7.87
N THR A 749 -3.32 29.69 8.04
CA THR A 749 -3.84 30.12 9.34
C THR A 749 -5.36 30.02 9.43
N PRO A 750 -5.95 29.49 10.52
CA PRO A 750 -7.39 29.59 10.75
C PRO A 750 -7.81 31.01 11.17
N GLY A 751 -6.85 31.89 11.44
CA GLY A 751 -7.05 33.28 11.83
C GLY A 751 -7.16 34.24 10.64
N THR A 752 -7.09 35.54 10.95
CA THR A 752 -7.13 36.59 9.93
C THR A 752 -5.73 36.89 9.42
N LEU A 753 -5.55 36.89 8.09
CA LEU A 753 -4.40 37.51 7.42
C LEU A 753 -4.64 39.01 7.21
N ARG A 754 -3.85 39.84 7.89
CA ARG A 754 -3.83 41.31 7.76
C ARG A 754 -2.62 41.71 6.92
N PHE A 755 -2.85 42.17 5.69
CA PHE A 755 -1.79 42.34 4.69
C PHE A 755 -1.69 43.78 4.18
N GLN A 756 -0.49 44.36 4.25
CA GLN A 756 -0.16 45.66 3.64
C GLN A 756 0.46 45.47 2.26
N SER A 757 0.11 46.32 1.28
CA SER A 757 0.54 46.18 -0.12
C SER A 757 2.05 46.33 -0.37
N SER A 758 2.80 46.81 0.62
CA SER A 758 4.26 46.93 0.57
C SER A 758 4.99 45.64 0.99
N ALA A 759 4.31 44.70 1.65
CA ALA A 759 4.82 43.39 2.00
C ALA A 759 4.70 42.41 0.81
N ARG A 760 5.31 41.23 0.92
CA ARG A 760 5.24 40.20 -0.13
C ARG A 760 5.03 38.80 0.43
N ILE A 761 4.12 38.05 -0.17
CA ILE A 761 3.99 36.59 -0.04
C ILE A 761 4.08 36.04 -1.46
N ARG A 762 5.06 35.18 -1.73
CA ARG A 762 5.25 34.58 -3.06
C ARG A 762 4.31 33.39 -3.29
N GLY A 763 4.11 32.57 -2.27
CA GLY A 763 3.15 31.46 -2.29
C GLY A 763 1.70 31.91 -2.14
N THR A 764 0.83 30.93 -1.91
CA THR A 764 -0.61 31.11 -1.67
C THR A 764 -0.89 31.28 -0.17
N ALA A 765 -2.00 31.95 0.16
CA ALA A 765 -2.43 32.13 1.54
C ALA A 765 -3.79 31.48 1.79
N THR A 766 -3.82 30.43 2.62
CA THR A 766 -5.05 29.76 3.09
C THR A 766 -5.39 30.28 4.49
N VAL A 767 -6.48 31.05 4.59
CA VAL A 767 -6.73 31.91 5.76
C VAL A 767 -8.18 31.84 6.22
N GLY A 768 -8.46 31.94 7.52
CA GLY A 768 -9.84 32.05 8.03
C GLY A 768 -10.53 33.37 7.67
N ALA A 769 -9.75 34.44 7.49
CA ALA A 769 -10.23 35.70 6.92
C ALA A 769 -9.08 36.51 6.31
N PHE A 770 -9.38 37.37 5.34
CA PHE A 770 -8.40 38.27 4.74
C PHE A 770 -8.79 39.74 4.92
N VAL A 771 -7.82 40.57 5.35
CA VAL A 771 -7.97 42.01 5.49
C VAL A 771 -6.80 42.72 4.82
N SER A 772 -7.09 43.51 3.79
CA SER A 772 -6.09 44.43 3.23
C SER A 772 -6.03 45.71 4.06
N ILE A 773 -4.86 46.02 4.61
CA ILE A 773 -4.64 47.20 5.47
C ILE A 773 -4.78 48.50 4.66
N ASP A 774 -4.33 48.49 3.40
CA ASP A 774 -4.39 49.67 2.51
C ASP A 774 -5.66 49.68 1.63
N ALA A 775 -6.68 48.89 2.00
CA ALA A 775 -7.95 48.74 1.28
C ALA A 775 -7.80 48.36 -0.21
N ARG A 776 -6.73 47.62 -0.57
CA ARG A 776 -6.56 47.05 -1.91
C ARG A 776 -7.37 45.76 -2.04
N THR A 777 -7.92 45.51 -3.23
CA THR A 777 -8.56 44.22 -3.51
C THR A 777 -7.51 43.12 -3.65
N VAL A 778 -7.88 41.88 -3.35
CA VAL A 778 -6.99 40.70 -3.53
C VAL A 778 -6.47 40.63 -4.96
N ALA A 779 -7.34 40.81 -5.96
CA ALA A 779 -6.95 40.83 -7.38
C ALA A 779 -5.88 41.91 -7.70
N ALA A 780 -5.96 43.08 -7.08
CA ALA A 780 -4.95 44.14 -7.27
C ALA A 780 -3.61 43.80 -6.61
N LEU A 781 -3.64 43.12 -5.46
CA LEU A 781 -2.44 42.66 -4.76
C LEU A 781 -1.74 41.55 -5.54
N VAL A 782 -2.51 40.58 -6.07
CA VAL A 782 -2.01 39.50 -6.93
C VAL A 782 -1.41 40.05 -8.23
N ALA A 783 -2.12 40.94 -8.92
CA ALA A 783 -1.63 41.57 -10.15
C ALA A 783 -0.33 42.38 -9.95
N SER A 784 -0.10 42.88 -8.72
CA SER A 784 1.14 43.60 -8.38
C SER A 784 2.32 42.69 -8.02
N GLY A 785 2.11 41.37 -7.92
CA GLY A 785 3.10 40.40 -7.45
C GLY A 785 3.45 40.56 -5.97
N ALA A 786 2.54 41.15 -5.19
CA ALA A 786 2.67 41.26 -3.73
C ALA A 786 2.12 40.01 -3.02
N LEU A 787 1.26 39.24 -3.67
CA LEU A 787 0.54 38.10 -3.09
C LEU A 787 0.37 37.03 -4.17
N GLY A 788 0.73 35.77 -3.93
CA GLY A 788 0.54 34.69 -4.91
C GLY A 788 -0.93 34.28 -5.08
N GLY A 789 -1.71 34.33 -4.01
CA GLY A 789 -3.15 34.04 -4.01
C GLY A 789 -3.71 34.08 -2.59
N VAL A 790 -5.05 34.10 -2.46
CA VAL A 790 -5.73 33.96 -1.16
C VAL A 790 -6.93 33.06 -1.32
N THR A 791 -6.99 32.02 -0.48
CA THR A 791 -8.14 31.15 -0.29
C THR A 791 -8.66 31.37 1.12
N VAL A 792 -9.95 31.71 1.26
CA VAL A 792 -10.57 31.87 2.58
C VAL A 792 -11.29 30.58 2.95
N ALA A 793 -10.73 29.83 3.89
CA ALA A 793 -11.24 28.54 4.35
C ALA A 793 -11.03 28.40 5.86
N PRO A 794 -11.93 27.72 6.59
CA PRO A 794 -11.69 27.38 8.00
C PRO A 794 -10.52 26.37 8.05
N GLY A 795 -9.47 26.73 8.77
CA GLY A 795 -8.32 25.84 9.01
C GLY A 795 -8.36 25.23 10.42
N THR A 796 -7.52 24.22 10.64
CA THR A 796 -7.17 23.73 11.97
C THR A 796 -5.92 24.47 12.47
N ALA A 797 -5.84 24.69 13.79
CA ALA A 797 -4.63 25.26 14.37
C ALA A 797 -3.50 24.23 14.31
N PRO A 798 -2.25 24.63 14.04
CA PRO A 798 -1.13 23.70 13.97
C PRO A 798 -0.92 23.02 15.33
N VAL A 799 -0.79 21.70 15.32
CA VAL A 799 -0.36 20.94 16.48
C VAL A 799 1.16 21.10 16.59
N VAL A 800 1.61 22.01 17.46
CA VAL A 800 3.03 22.19 17.73
C VAL A 800 3.45 21.28 18.87
N GLN A 801 4.16 20.20 18.56
CA GLN A 801 4.73 19.30 19.59
C GLN A 801 6.14 19.73 19.99
N ARG A 802 6.45 19.59 21.28
CA ARG A 802 7.79 19.87 21.80
C ARG A 802 8.73 18.72 21.41
N PRO A 803 9.98 19.01 20.98
CA PRO A 803 10.99 17.98 20.83
C PRO A 803 11.17 17.17 22.12
N ALA A 804 11.53 15.90 21.99
CA ALA A 804 11.74 15.00 23.12
C ALA A 804 12.63 15.64 24.20
N ALA A 805 12.29 15.42 25.47
CA ALA A 805 13.04 15.99 26.57
C ALA A 805 14.47 15.45 26.57
N VAL A 806 15.45 16.36 26.50
CA VAL A 806 16.87 16.00 26.55
C VAL A 806 17.26 15.55 27.97
N PRO A 807 17.90 14.39 28.15
CA PRO A 807 18.19 13.83 29.47
C PRO A 807 19.05 14.76 30.34
N GLY A 808 18.55 15.06 31.54
CA GLY A 808 19.27 15.79 32.59
C GLY A 808 20.13 14.92 33.50
N ASP A 809 20.11 13.60 33.30
CA ASP A 809 20.94 12.66 34.04
C ASP A 809 22.27 12.46 33.31
N PRO A 810 23.43 12.76 33.93
CA PRO A 810 24.74 12.47 33.35
C PRO A 810 24.92 11.03 32.91
N ALA A 811 24.26 10.07 33.58
CA ALA A 811 24.36 8.64 33.23
C ALA A 811 23.67 8.28 31.90
N ALA A 812 22.82 9.16 31.37
CA ALA A 812 22.15 8.97 30.08
C ALA A 812 23.03 9.35 28.88
N TRP A 813 24.23 9.88 29.12
CA TRP A 813 25.14 10.34 28.08
C TRP A 813 26.37 9.45 27.98
N THR A 814 26.85 9.24 26.75
CA THR A 814 28.08 8.51 26.48
C THR A 814 29.30 9.41 26.75
N GLY A 815 30.36 8.81 27.30
CA GLY A 815 31.60 9.52 27.60
C GLY A 815 31.92 9.59 29.10
N GLN A 816 33.01 10.27 29.41
CA GLN A 816 33.51 10.39 30.76
C GLN A 816 32.67 11.38 31.57
N ALA A 817 31.92 10.88 32.54
CA ALA A 817 31.19 11.71 33.50
C ALA A 817 32.15 12.36 34.50
N LEU A 818 32.12 13.70 34.57
CA LEU A 818 32.90 14.53 35.47
C LEU A 818 31.97 15.46 36.24
N THR A 819 32.24 15.65 37.53
CA THR A 819 31.67 16.79 38.26
C THR A 819 32.33 18.10 37.79
N TRP A 820 31.63 19.23 37.92
CA TRP A 820 32.19 20.58 37.69
C TRP A 820 33.58 20.77 38.30
N ARG A 821 33.75 20.26 39.53
CA ARG A 821 35.01 20.31 40.27
C ARG A 821 36.11 19.49 39.59
N GLU A 822 35.82 18.29 39.14
CA GLU A 822 36.79 17.43 38.48
C GLU A 822 37.20 17.99 37.12
N TRP A 823 36.24 18.51 36.36
CA TRP A 823 36.50 19.14 35.07
C TRP A 823 37.42 20.37 35.20
N LEU A 824 37.15 21.24 36.19
CA LEU A 824 38.01 22.37 36.54
C LEU A 824 39.44 21.94 36.90
N ASN A 825 39.57 20.93 37.76
CA ASN A 825 40.88 20.42 38.19
C ASN A 825 41.69 19.83 37.02
N ARG A 826 41.04 19.07 36.14
CA ARG A 826 41.67 18.49 34.95
C ARG A 826 42.12 19.58 33.97
N THR A 827 41.27 20.57 33.73
CA THR A 827 41.60 21.72 32.88
C THR A 827 42.78 22.50 33.45
N ALA A 828 42.78 22.76 34.75
CA ALA A 828 43.87 23.45 35.44
C ALA A 828 45.21 22.71 35.32
N ALA A 829 45.19 21.38 35.49
CA ALA A 829 46.36 20.54 35.34
C ALA A 829 46.87 20.56 33.88
N ALA A 830 45.98 20.45 32.89
CA ALA A 830 46.32 20.51 31.47
C ALA A 830 46.96 21.85 31.08
N ASN A 831 46.53 22.95 31.70
CA ASN A 831 47.08 24.29 31.48
C ASN A 831 48.32 24.62 32.35
N GLY A 832 48.82 23.66 33.15
CA GLY A 832 50.00 23.88 33.99
C GLY A 832 49.79 24.88 35.12
N ALA A 833 48.58 24.95 35.69
CA ALA A 833 48.30 25.81 36.84
C ALA A 833 49.17 25.43 38.06
N PRO A 834 49.70 26.41 38.82
CA PRO A 834 50.54 26.13 40.00
C PRO A 834 49.82 25.29 41.06
N SER A 835 50.52 24.42 41.78
CA SER A 835 49.90 23.48 42.75
C SER A 835 49.07 24.13 43.87
N TRP A 836 49.27 25.43 44.18
CA TRP A 836 48.44 26.15 45.14
C TRP A 836 47.04 26.49 44.58
N SER A 837 46.85 26.50 43.26
CA SER A 837 45.54 26.67 42.62
C SER A 837 44.60 25.51 42.91
N ALA A 838 45.14 24.32 43.24
CA ALA A 838 44.38 23.15 43.65
C ALA A 838 43.47 23.40 44.88
N GLY A 839 43.84 24.36 45.74
CA GLY A 839 43.00 24.78 46.88
C GLY A 839 41.79 25.62 46.46
N LEU A 840 41.87 26.34 45.34
CA LEU A 840 40.78 27.12 44.76
C LEU A 840 39.84 26.27 43.89
N SER A 841 40.32 25.12 43.43
CA SER A 841 39.52 24.10 42.75
C SER A 841 39.03 22.99 43.69
N ALA A 842 39.38 23.03 44.98
CA ALA A 842 38.75 22.23 46.04
C ALA A 842 37.35 22.78 46.44
N ALA A 843 37.17 24.09 46.31
CA ALA A 843 35.89 24.82 46.43
C ALA A 843 35.72 25.70 45.16
N PRO A 844 35.42 25.08 44.01
CA PRO A 844 35.41 25.79 42.74
C PRO A 844 34.37 26.91 42.76
N GLY A 845 34.77 28.10 42.33
CA GLY A 845 33.82 29.17 42.01
C GLY A 845 32.95 28.79 40.79
N CYS A 846 31.91 29.59 40.56
CA CYS A 846 30.96 29.32 39.49
C CYS A 846 31.40 29.84 38.11
N THR A 847 32.62 30.35 37.98
CA THR A 847 33.12 30.96 36.74
C THR A 847 34.48 30.40 36.34
N MET A 848 34.57 29.91 35.11
CA MET A 848 35.82 29.59 34.41
C MET A 848 36.22 30.76 33.51
N ALA A 849 37.44 31.27 33.67
CA ALA A 849 37.96 32.38 32.87
C ALA A 849 39.49 32.25 32.71
N PRO A 850 40.11 32.84 31.67
CA PRO A 850 41.55 32.73 31.41
C PRO A 850 42.42 33.21 32.56
N TRP A 851 41.93 34.23 33.26
CA TRP A 851 42.61 34.90 34.37
C TRP A 851 42.16 34.37 35.74
N SER A 852 41.31 33.34 35.77
CA SER A 852 40.96 32.72 37.03
C SER A 852 42.19 32.01 37.58
N SER A 853 42.54 32.31 38.83
CA SER A 853 43.68 31.69 39.53
C SER A 853 43.58 30.16 39.60
N SER A 854 42.42 29.59 39.25
CA SER A 854 42.12 28.16 39.28
C SER A 854 42.36 27.41 37.96
N VAL A 855 42.37 28.06 36.78
CA VAL A 855 42.47 27.35 35.47
C VAL A 855 43.72 27.74 34.66
N ASN A 856 44.29 28.94 34.89
CA ASN A 856 45.54 29.45 34.29
C ASN A 856 45.72 29.18 32.77
N GLY A 857 44.71 29.48 31.96
CA GLY A 857 44.77 29.30 30.51
C GLY A 857 43.46 29.69 29.81
N ALA A 858 43.54 30.15 28.56
CA ALA A 858 42.39 30.60 27.79
C ALA A 858 41.66 29.48 27.03
N THR A 859 42.18 28.26 27.07
CA THR A 859 41.65 27.11 26.32
C THR A 859 41.32 25.95 27.25
N VAL A 860 40.19 25.29 26.99
CA VAL A 860 39.75 24.02 27.57
C VAL A 860 39.84 22.98 26.47
N ALA A 861 40.70 21.98 26.63
CA ALA A 861 40.79 20.86 25.69
C ALA A 861 39.92 19.70 26.17
N VAL A 862 39.07 19.19 25.28
CA VAL A 862 38.24 17.99 25.49
C VAL A 862 38.81 16.91 24.59
N ALA A 863 39.63 16.03 25.14
CA ALA A 863 40.38 15.03 24.36
C ALA A 863 39.58 13.75 24.07
N GLU A 864 38.54 13.49 24.87
CA GLU A 864 37.62 12.35 24.77
C GLU A 864 36.20 12.82 25.10
N ALA A 865 35.18 12.10 24.64
CA ALA A 865 33.78 12.43 24.93
C ALA A 865 33.58 12.61 26.45
N THR A 866 33.05 13.76 26.87
CA THR A 866 33.02 14.22 28.26
C THR A 866 31.65 14.78 28.63
N VAL A 867 31.13 14.37 29.78
CA VAL A 867 29.85 14.83 30.32
C VAL A 867 30.12 15.53 31.64
N VAL A 868 29.82 16.82 31.74
CA VAL A 868 30.08 17.65 32.93
C VAL A 868 28.78 17.90 33.68
N ASP A 869 28.64 17.30 34.87
CA ASP A 869 27.56 17.63 35.81
C ASP A 869 27.95 18.89 36.62
N ALA A 870 27.33 20.00 36.23
CA ALA A 870 27.52 21.33 36.79
C ALA A 870 26.33 21.83 37.62
N ARG A 871 25.32 21.00 37.88
CA ARG A 871 24.17 21.34 38.72
C ARG A 871 24.58 21.60 40.17
N ALA A 872 23.86 22.45 40.88
CA ALA A 872 24.17 22.91 42.24
C ALA A 872 24.32 21.77 43.25
N ALA A 873 23.58 20.67 43.06
CA ALA A 873 23.68 19.47 43.89
C ALA A 873 25.09 18.83 43.84
N GLY A 874 25.80 18.92 42.70
CA GLY A 874 27.16 18.40 42.51
C GLY A 874 28.26 19.47 42.47
N SER A 875 27.93 20.71 42.10
CA SER A 875 28.89 21.81 41.90
C SER A 875 28.89 22.87 43.00
N GLY A 876 27.81 22.98 43.80
CA GLY A 876 27.58 24.10 44.71
C GLY A 876 27.19 25.41 44.02
N CYS A 877 27.00 25.41 42.69
CA CYS A 877 26.72 26.60 41.89
C CYS A 877 25.30 26.59 41.34
N SER A 878 24.56 27.67 41.59
CA SER A 878 23.23 27.89 41.02
C SER A 878 23.26 28.38 39.56
N ARG A 879 24.42 28.87 39.09
CA ARG A 879 24.68 29.26 37.70
C ARG A 879 26.16 29.09 37.41
N VAL A 880 26.52 28.32 36.39
CA VAL A 880 27.92 28.21 35.94
C VAL A 880 28.21 29.16 34.78
N THR A 881 29.46 29.59 34.65
CA THR A 881 29.85 30.58 33.64
C THR A 881 31.17 30.22 32.97
N LEU A 882 31.20 30.20 31.64
CA LEU A 882 32.45 30.23 30.87
C LEU A 882 32.65 31.66 30.36
N GLN A 883 33.77 32.28 30.69
CA GLN A 883 34.03 33.67 30.39
C GLN A 883 35.32 33.83 29.58
N GLN A 884 35.25 34.37 28.36
CA GLN A 884 36.41 34.60 27.48
C GLN A 884 37.24 33.34 27.19
N MET A 885 36.59 32.20 26.97
CA MET A 885 37.26 30.90 26.81
C MET A 885 37.17 30.37 25.38
N THR A 886 38.13 29.52 25.01
CA THR A 886 38.02 28.62 23.86
C THR A 886 37.84 27.19 24.34
N VAL A 887 36.80 26.48 23.89
CA VAL A 887 36.64 25.03 24.05
C VAL A 887 37.12 24.37 22.76
N ALA A 888 38.13 23.51 22.86
CA ALA A 888 38.74 22.80 21.75
C ALA A 888 38.39 21.31 21.87
N LEU A 889 37.59 20.82 20.92
CA LEU A 889 36.99 19.48 20.94
C LEU A 889 37.79 18.52 20.06
N SER A 890 38.26 17.42 20.67
CA SER A 890 38.63 16.17 20.00
C SER A 890 37.72 15.01 20.45
N GLY A 891 36.69 15.33 21.24
CA GLY A 891 35.56 14.48 21.58
C GLY A 891 34.40 15.36 22.04
N ASP A 892 33.20 14.79 22.06
CA ASP A 892 31.96 15.51 22.38
C ASP A 892 31.96 16.08 23.81
N LEU A 893 31.29 17.21 24.00
CA LEU A 893 31.14 17.84 25.31
C LEU A 893 29.67 18.08 25.63
N VAL A 894 29.21 17.51 26.75
CA VAL A 894 27.90 17.80 27.35
C VAL A 894 28.10 18.55 28.66
N VAL A 895 27.39 19.65 28.87
CA VAL A 895 27.38 20.42 30.12
C VAL A 895 25.96 20.45 30.67
N ILE A 896 25.74 19.80 31.81
CA ILE A 896 24.43 19.74 32.48
C ILE A 896 24.46 20.71 33.67
N ALA A 897 23.61 21.75 33.69
CA ALA A 897 23.65 22.79 34.71
C ALA A 897 22.25 23.25 35.16
N ASP A 898 22.12 23.83 36.35
CA ASP A 898 20.84 24.45 36.75
C ASP A 898 20.60 25.80 36.05
N ASP A 899 21.68 26.48 35.64
CA ASP A 899 21.69 27.68 34.79
C ASP A 899 23.11 27.89 34.25
N ALA A 900 23.25 28.39 33.01
CA ALA A 900 24.55 28.55 32.36
C ALA A 900 24.71 29.94 31.72
N ALA A 901 25.94 30.45 31.73
CA ALA A 901 26.29 31.70 31.03
C ALA A 901 27.61 31.63 30.26
N PHE A 902 27.63 32.25 29.07
CA PHE A 902 28.82 32.40 28.22
C PHE A 902 29.13 33.90 28.04
N VAL A 903 30.06 34.39 28.85
CA VAL A 903 30.24 35.84 29.06
C VAL A 903 31.48 36.35 28.33
N ASN A 904 31.36 37.49 27.65
CA ASN A 904 32.48 38.15 26.97
C ASN A 904 33.16 37.29 25.88
N GLY A 905 32.40 36.39 25.24
CA GLY A 905 32.87 35.55 24.14
C GLY A 905 33.22 34.13 24.57
N LEU A 906 32.58 33.15 23.92
CA LEU A 906 32.96 31.74 23.94
C LEU A 906 33.25 31.29 22.50
N THR A 907 34.41 30.68 22.26
CA THR A 907 34.69 30.01 20.99
C THR A 907 34.69 28.51 21.19
N VAL A 908 33.89 27.77 20.44
CA VAL A 908 33.91 26.30 20.45
C VAL A 908 34.46 25.85 19.10
N ARG A 909 35.51 25.04 19.08
CA ARG A 909 36.16 24.62 17.84
C ARG A 909 36.47 23.14 17.82
N SER A 910 36.36 22.53 16.64
CA SER A 910 36.98 21.23 16.38
C SER A 910 38.51 21.40 16.40
N ALA A 911 39.18 20.61 17.22
CA ALA A 911 40.62 20.67 17.43
C ALA A 911 41.39 19.71 16.51
N ASP A 912 40.75 18.62 16.08
CA ASP A 912 41.28 17.59 15.19
C ASP A 912 40.72 17.67 13.76
N GLY A 913 39.73 18.52 13.52
CA GLY A 913 39.07 18.67 12.23
C GLY A 913 37.91 17.70 11.98
N ALA A 914 37.63 16.78 12.91
CA ALA A 914 36.48 15.88 12.87
C ALA A 914 35.20 16.56 13.40
N PRO A 915 34.00 16.08 13.02
CA PRO A 915 32.74 16.53 13.59
C PRO A 915 32.64 16.26 15.10
N HIS A 916 32.20 17.25 15.88
CA HIS A 916 31.98 17.11 17.34
C HIS A 916 30.70 17.81 17.79
N ALA A 917 30.11 17.33 18.87
CA ALA A 917 28.96 17.93 19.54
C ALA A 917 29.37 18.77 20.77
N PHE A 918 28.71 19.92 20.92
CA PHE A 918 28.73 20.73 22.14
C PHE A 918 27.31 20.98 22.64
N THR A 919 26.92 20.28 23.69
CA THR A 919 25.55 20.29 24.21
C THR A 919 25.50 20.91 25.59
N VAL A 920 24.57 21.84 25.80
CA VAL A 920 24.31 22.48 27.09
C VAL A 920 22.87 22.17 27.48
N VAL A 921 22.70 21.42 28.58
CA VAL A 921 21.40 20.99 29.08
C VAL A 921 21.12 21.66 30.40
N VAL A 922 20.08 22.49 30.45
CA VAL A 922 19.45 22.89 31.70
C VAL A 922 18.20 22.02 31.89
N PRO A 923 18.19 21.08 32.84
CA PRO A 923 17.06 20.17 32.99
C PRO A 923 15.88 20.85 33.69
N GLY A 924 14.67 20.45 33.32
CA GLY A 924 13.44 20.88 33.98
C GLY A 924 12.21 20.70 33.09
N ALA A 925 11.03 20.81 33.70
CA ALA A 925 9.77 20.80 32.98
C ALA A 925 9.69 22.02 32.05
N ALA A 926 9.08 21.83 30.87
CA ALA A 926 8.78 22.91 29.93
C ALA A 926 8.01 24.04 30.64
N GLY A 927 8.41 25.29 30.39
CA GLY A 927 7.73 26.43 30.97
C GLY A 927 7.93 27.69 30.14
N ALA A 928 6.87 28.47 29.92
CA ALA A 928 6.91 29.72 29.16
C ALA A 928 7.80 30.78 29.83
N CYS A 929 9.12 30.72 29.59
CA CYS A 929 10.18 31.54 30.18
C CYS A 929 10.49 31.33 31.67
N THR A 930 10.04 30.25 32.31
CA THR A 930 10.24 30.03 33.76
C THR A 930 11.27 28.94 34.03
N GLY A 931 12.18 29.17 34.99
CA GLY A 931 13.21 28.20 35.37
C GLY A 931 14.62 28.64 34.96
N GLY A 932 15.57 27.71 35.05
CA GLY A 932 16.96 27.91 34.65
C GLY A 932 17.12 28.18 33.16
N GLY A 933 18.07 29.04 32.80
CA GLY A 933 18.29 29.45 31.41
C GLY A 933 19.74 29.32 30.93
N VAL A 934 19.94 29.69 29.67
CA VAL A 934 21.26 29.83 29.05
C VAL A 934 21.43 31.27 28.57
N ALA A 935 22.43 31.98 29.10
CA ALA A 935 22.69 33.37 28.76
C ALA A 935 24.04 33.53 28.04
N VAL A 936 24.03 34.12 26.85
CA VAL A 936 25.22 34.42 26.04
C VAL A 936 25.38 35.93 25.89
N PRO A 937 25.76 36.67 26.96
CA PRO A 937 26.04 38.09 26.85
C PRO A 937 27.42 38.31 26.19
N ASN A 938 27.38 38.78 24.94
CA ASN A 938 28.52 39.19 24.12
C ASN A 938 29.28 38.05 23.42
N GLY A 939 28.53 37.17 22.75
CA GLY A 939 29.03 36.30 21.66
C GLY A 939 29.34 34.84 22.02
N LEU A 940 29.02 33.96 21.07
CA LEU A 940 29.33 32.53 21.01
C LEU A 940 29.64 32.22 19.55
N THR A 941 30.80 31.64 19.25
CA THR A 941 31.20 31.31 17.87
C THR A 941 31.64 29.86 17.78
N THR A 942 31.07 29.11 16.85
CA THR A 942 31.55 27.76 16.49
C THR A 942 32.52 27.84 15.31
N VAL A 943 33.59 27.03 15.33
CA VAL A 943 34.62 27.00 14.28
C VAL A 943 34.97 25.56 13.91
N GLY A 944 34.86 25.22 12.62
CA GLY A 944 34.97 23.84 12.15
C GLY A 944 33.65 23.07 12.28
N PRO A 945 33.63 21.75 12.01
CA PRO A 945 32.42 20.94 12.10
C PRO A 945 32.03 20.72 13.56
N VAL A 946 31.34 21.70 14.17
CA VAL A 946 30.84 21.62 15.54
C VAL A 946 29.34 21.87 15.54
N VAL A 947 28.58 20.89 16.05
CA VAL A 947 27.14 21.00 16.26
C VAL A 947 26.88 21.42 17.71
N THR A 948 26.23 22.55 17.91
CA THR A 948 25.92 23.12 19.22
C THR A 948 24.43 22.97 19.54
N SER A 949 24.10 22.35 20.67
CA SER A 949 22.72 22.26 21.15
C SER A 949 22.57 23.01 22.47
N LEU A 950 21.67 24.00 22.52
CA LEU A 950 21.34 24.76 23.72
C LEU A 950 19.92 24.43 24.15
N VAL A 951 19.77 23.77 25.30
CA VAL A 951 18.47 23.28 25.78
C VAL A 951 18.17 23.81 27.17
N ALA A 952 17.06 24.53 27.34
CA ALA A 952 16.64 25.02 28.64
C ALA A 952 15.12 25.17 28.78
N PRO A 953 14.53 24.84 29.95
CA PRO A 953 13.11 25.11 30.23
C PRO A 953 12.83 26.60 30.40
N GLY A 954 13.85 27.40 30.77
CA GLY A 954 13.75 28.85 30.94
C GLY A 954 14.18 29.63 29.70
N ARG A 955 14.64 30.87 29.92
CA ARG A 955 15.03 31.77 28.83
C ARG A 955 16.40 31.40 28.25
N ILE A 956 16.48 31.31 26.93
CA ILE A 956 17.73 31.37 26.18
C ILE A 956 17.95 32.82 25.73
N GLN A 957 19.08 33.41 26.07
CA GLN A 957 19.44 34.78 25.71
C GLN A 957 20.69 34.80 24.84
N LEU A 958 20.57 35.22 23.59
CA LEU A 958 21.67 35.29 22.62
C LEU A 958 22.00 36.75 22.28
N ASN A 959 23.07 37.30 22.84
CA ASN A 959 23.42 38.71 22.63
C ASN A 959 24.82 38.87 22.01
N GLY A 960 24.96 39.82 21.09
CA GLY A 960 26.24 40.19 20.48
C GLY A 960 26.51 39.42 19.19
N GLY A 961 27.77 39.12 18.88
CA GLY A 961 28.17 38.31 17.71
C GLY A 961 28.06 36.82 18.01
N VAL A 962 26.86 36.26 17.85
CA VAL A 962 26.61 34.82 17.98
C VAL A 962 26.59 34.21 16.58
N ASP A 963 27.38 33.17 16.38
CA ASP A 963 27.41 32.41 15.15
C ASP A 963 27.62 30.93 15.48
N LEU A 964 26.56 30.14 15.37
CA LEU A 964 26.59 28.70 15.71
C LEU A 964 25.89 27.86 14.65
N THR A 965 26.25 26.58 14.60
CA THR A 965 25.55 25.53 13.84
C THR A 965 24.94 24.55 14.84
N GLY A 966 23.66 24.21 14.72
CA GLY A 966 22.95 23.31 15.62
C GLY A 966 21.61 23.87 16.11
N THR A 967 21.13 23.37 17.25
CA THR A 967 19.74 23.57 17.72
C THR A 967 19.63 24.47 18.96
N VAL A 968 18.55 25.24 19.03
CA VAL A 968 18.22 26.07 20.19
C VAL A 968 16.79 25.77 20.66
N THR A 969 16.66 25.13 21.82
CA THR A 969 15.38 24.70 22.41
C THR A 969 15.18 25.35 23.77
N GLY A 970 14.26 26.33 23.85
CA GLY A 970 14.08 27.16 25.05
C GLY A 970 12.63 27.27 25.52
N GLY A 971 12.43 27.64 26.79
CA GLY A 971 11.13 28.13 27.24
C GLY A 971 10.73 29.45 26.55
N CYS A 972 11.74 30.27 26.23
CA CYS A 972 11.64 31.38 25.28
C CYS A 972 13.03 31.86 24.85
N LEU A 973 13.08 32.59 23.73
CA LEU A 973 14.32 33.11 23.15
C LEU A 973 14.30 34.65 23.11
N ALA A 974 15.39 35.25 23.58
CA ALA A 974 15.65 36.69 23.45
C ALA A 974 16.99 36.90 22.74
N ALA A 975 16.97 37.57 21.59
CA ALA A 975 18.16 37.80 20.78
C ALA A 975 18.42 39.28 20.51
N THR A 976 19.67 39.75 20.71
CA THR A 976 20.10 41.12 20.42
C THR A 976 21.48 41.17 19.75
N GLY A 977 21.70 42.08 18.80
CA GLY A 977 22.96 42.12 18.03
C GLY A 977 22.95 41.24 16.78
N SER A 978 24.10 40.66 16.41
CA SER A 978 24.30 39.85 15.20
C SER A 978 24.26 38.36 15.57
N VAL A 979 23.10 37.72 15.41
CA VAL A 979 22.90 36.30 15.76
C VAL A 979 22.66 35.49 14.50
N THR A 980 23.49 34.48 14.24
CA THR A 980 23.28 33.47 13.19
C THR A 980 23.23 32.09 13.81
N ILE A 981 22.18 31.33 13.50
CA ILE A 981 21.98 29.92 13.88
C ILE A 981 21.86 29.15 12.57
N ARG A 982 22.75 28.22 12.29
CA ARG A 982 22.70 27.37 11.10
C ARG A 982 22.12 26.00 11.44
N SER A 983 21.25 25.49 10.60
CA SER A 983 20.75 24.11 10.70
C SER A 983 21.88 23.10 10.54
N VAL A 984 21.63 21.88 11.02
CA VAL A 984 22.51 20.74 10.79
C VAL A 984 22.10 20.16 9.44
N SER A 985 22.97 20.25 8.45
CA SER A 985 22.77 19.68 7.11
C SER A 985 23.19 18.23 7.03
#